data_AF-A0AA39MQA0-F1
#
_entry.id   AF-A0AA39MQA0-F1
#
_cell.length_a   1.000
_cell.length_b   1.000
_cell.length_c   1.000
_cell.angle_alpha   90.00
_cell.angle_beta   90.00
_cell.angle_gamma   90.00
#
_symmetry.space_group_name_H-M   'P 1'
#
loop_
_entity.id
_entity.type
_entity.pdbx_description
1 polymer ?
#
loop_
_entity_poly.entity_id
_entity_poly.type
_entity_poly.pdbx_seq_one_letter_code
_entity_poly.pdbx_strand_id
1 'polypeptide(L)'
;MDSIRVSKVERVTCTKSGSTLTGTIHLTAHHLIFQYDEDKESELWVPYPLISLVTRLPQTIQGQCPLTFNSRTFETFTVSFARESDATDVFDSVKELTVATSVQQLYAFFYTPKPPFPQTDGWSLYSSREEFGRMGVGTRSKAWRFTDINKDYSFCPTYPARLVVPTRISDTTLQYASKYRSKCRIPVLSYLHWSNYGSITRSSQPMVGITQNRSVQDEKLIEAIFHSHHSPESRASKAPVYGAMTTNLIIDARPTTNAMANTAKGAGTENMDHYKEGKKVYLGIDHIHAMRESLAKVVEALREAETTLASISADLSSEVSGISVLDRQALRRSGWLRHISAILEGTALIARNVHVNSSHVLIHCSDGWDRTSQLSSLAQLCLDPFYRTIRGFEILVEKDWLSYGHKFLDRCGHLSSDKFFISALENTNASSGADAAQAFLASMQNRFASQNHIKETSPVFHQFLESVRQIQRQFPERFEFNERFLHQLYHHLYSCQFGTFLFNCERERRMGDGDGPPPCERTVSVWDFFNSPSELEQNRNATYDPSLDDPMSRSPKADMGVLFPNPRDVRFWHELYGRTDEEMNGRLVTSPALGVEATVESSQDNPIQRSNTPSSIPLPPSPSKSPAHSLAPSRSTSISVVPRSISPIPSSSSPITESLPLPGPPSRVDSFKPFGVSSSAISMKPASSSTTPASSSNRVTTPKTPDFFGSSGVKSVWGKLSLNASAAFSAVQEAYVGLSQDPRGDDTKTEELRGRDNLNAWGEPEPSQSMGTNTINPWSTMPSSSPSSLALPSPFENPWGSIRGSPLKEPETSESLNPSSSLPLDPTVPPALHSSLPRGVEGSLGRLTLAESPKERESTPPQTPASSNTDPLGVGLF
;
A
#
# COMPACT_ATOMS: atom_id res chain seq x y z
N MET A 1 29.06 -19.34 -12.10
CA MET A 1 29.68 -19.74 -13.38
C MET A 1 29.17 -21.11 -13.79
N ASP A 2 29.23 -22.08 -12.89
CA ASP A 2 29.09 -23.51 -13.13
C ASP A 2 27.74 -23.95 -13.76
N SER A 3 26.68 -23.14 -13.60
CA SER A 3 25.36 -23.32 -14.25
C SER A 3 25.24 -22.75 -15.67
N ILE A 4 26.25 -22.03 -16.19
CA ILE A 4 26.25 -21.52 -17.57
C ILE A 4 26.80 -22.61 -18.47
N ARG A 5 25.90 -23.38 -19.10
CA ARG A 5 26.25 -24.45 -20.06
C ARG A 5 26.74 -23.89 -21.39
N VAL A 6 26.19 -22.75 -21.80
CA VAL A 6 26.65 -21.97 -22.95
C VAL A 6 26.62 -20.49 -22.62
N SER A 7 27.78 -19.81 -22.73
CA SER A 7 27.92 -18.38 -22.42
C SER A 7 27.59 -17.46 -23.59
N LYS A 8 27.66 -17.97 -24.82
CA LYS A 8 27.42 -17.22 -26.06
C LYS A 8 26.88 -18.15 -27.15
N VAL A 9 25.82 -17.72 -27.84
CA VAL A 9 25.38 -18.33 -29.12
C VAL A 9 25.23 -17.24 -30.17
N GLU A 10 25.93 -17.40 -31.29
CA GLU A 10 25.93 -16.47 -32.42
C GLU A 10 24.88 -16.87 -33.47
N ARG A 11 24.52 -15.93 -34.35
CA ARG A 11 23.63 -16.16 -35.52
C ARG A 11 22.23 -16.67 -35.12
N VAL A 12 21.75 -16.25 -33.97
CA VAL A 12 20.39 -16.47 -33.48
C VAL A 12 19.48 -15.36 -34.00
N THR A 13 18.19 -15.65 -34.21
CA THR A 13 17.20 -14.64 -34.60
C THR A 13 16.29 -14.31 -33.43
N CYS A 14 16.16 -13.03 -33.09
CA CYS A 14 15.22 -12.56 -32.08
C CYS A 14 14.05 -11.85 -32.75
N THR A 15 12.84 -12.31 -32.44
CA THR A 15 11.57 -11.65 -32.78
C THR A 15 11.03 -10.93 -31.55
N LYS A 16 10.90 -9.61 -31.61
CA LYS A 16 10.26 -8.76 -30.60
C LYS A 16 9.38 -7.73 -31.28
N SER A 17 8.15 -7.54 -30.78
CA SER A 17 7.18 -6.56 -31.31
C SER A 17 6.98 -6.62 -32.83
N GLY A 18 6.94 -7.84 -33.41
CA GLY A 18 6.80 -8.07 -34.86
C GLY A 18 8.07 -7.87 -35.70
N SER A 19 9.12 -7.26 -35.15
CA SER A 19 10.42 -7.14 -35.81
C SER A 19 11.27 -8.37 -35.54
N THR A 20 11.90 -8.95 -36.57
CA THR A 20 12.82 -10.08 -36.43
C THR A 20 14.21 -9.69 -36.93
N LEU A 21 15.21 -9.77 -36.05
CA LEU A 21 16.59 -9.37 -36.32
C LEU A 21 17.56 -10.51 -35.96
N THR A 22 18.69 -10.59 -36.68
CA THR A 22 19.76 -11.53 -36.36
C THR A 22 20.73 -10.90 -35.35
N GLY A 23 21.35 -11.73 -34.52
CA GLY A 23 22.29 -11.28 -33.51
C GLY A 23 22.96 -12.40 -32.75
N THR A 24 23.44 -12.05 -31.56
CA THR A 24 24.14 -12.92 -30.63
C THR A 24 23.49 -12.84 -29.26
N ILE A 25 23.19 -13.99 -28.67
CA ILE A 25 22.78 -14.10 -27.26
C ILE A 25 24.01 -14.39 -26.38
N HIS A 26 24.18 -13.60 -25.33
CA HIS A 26 25.19 -13.79 -24.28
C HIS A 26 24.48 -14.06 -22.95
N LEU A 27 24.97 -15.04 -22.17
CA LEU A 27 24.46 -15.33 -20.83
C LEU A 27 25.50 -14.96 -19.77
N THR A 28 25.07 -14.16 -18.79
CA THR A 28 25.91 -13.71 -17.67
C THR A 28 25.42 -14.34 -16.36
N ALA A 29 25.99 -13.96 -15.21
CA ALA A 29 25.49 -14.44 -13.91
C ALA A 29 24.09 -13.88 -13.54
N HIS A 30 23.62 -12.80 -14.19
CA HIS A 30 22.41 -12.07 -13.77
C HIS A 30 21.49 -11.61 -14.91
N HIS A 31 21.96 -11.62 -16.16
CA HIS A 31 21.25 -11.14 -17.34
C HIS A 31 21.44 -12.08 -18.53
N LEU A 32 20.35 -12.29 -19.27
CA LEU A 32 20.39 -12.59 -20.70
C LEU A 32 20.61 -11.25 -21.43
N ILE A 33 21.54 -11.23 -22.39
CA ILE A 33 21.80 -10.07 -23.25
C ILE A 33 21.67 -10.53 -24.69
N PHE A 34 20.87 -9.86 -25.52
CA PHE A 34 20.84 -10.06 -26.97
C PHE A 34 21.42 -8.83 -27.66
N GLN A 35 22.51 -9.02 -28.40
CA GLN A 35 23.20 -7.98 -29.17
C GLN A 35 22.85 -8.15 -30.66
N TYR A 36 22.38 -7.08 -31.30
CA TYR A 36 21.98 -7.13 -32.71
C TYR A 36 23.18 -7.06 -33.66
N ASP A 37 23.13 -7.78 -34.79
CA ASP A 37 24.25 -7.81 -35.76
C ASP A 37 24.35 -6.52 -36.59
N GLU A 38 23.20 -5.88 -36.87
CA GLU A 38 23.10 -4.68 -37.74
C GLU A 38 23.37 -3.37 -36.98
N ASP A 39 23.09 -3.33 -35.68
CA ASP A 39 23.42 -2.22 -34.78
C ASP A 39 23.99 -2.78 -33.48
N LYS A 40 25.30 -2.64 -33.29
CA LYS A 40 26.03 -3.19 -32.14
C LYS A 40 25.98 -2.34 -30.89
N GLU A 41 25.51 -1.09 -30.99
CA GLU A 41 25.22 -0.23 -29.84
C GLU A 41 23.83 -0.56 -29.26
N SER A 42 22.99 -1.26 -30.02
CA SER A 42 21.68 -1.76 -29.59
C SER A 42 21.80 -3.15 -28.94
N GLU A 43 21.43 -3.23 -27.66
CA GLU A 43 21.40 -4.48 -26.90
C GLU A 43 20.11 -4.59 -26.06
N LEU A 44 19.45 -5.75 -26.13
CA LEU A 44 18.33 -6.10 -25.26
C LEU A 44 18.85 -6.79 -24.00
N TRP A 45 18.85 -6.08 -22.87
CA TRP A 45 19.25 -6.58 -21.56
C TRP A 45 18.04 -7.06 -20.76
N VAL A 46 18.06 -8.33 -20.31
CA VAL A 46 16.97 -8.95 -19.55
C VAL A 46 17.53 -9.55 -18.24
N PRO A 47 17.41 -8.84 -17.10
CA PRO A 47 17.67 -9.40 -15.78
C PRO A 47 16.83 -10.65 -15.53
N TYR A 48 17.45 -11.75 -15.08
CA TYR A 48 16.72 -13.02 -14.91
C TYR A 48 15.45 -12.93 -14.03
N PRO A 49 15.42 -12.16 -12.92
CA PRO A 49 14.21 -12.04 -12.10
C PRO A 49 13.02 -11.32 -12.78
N LEU A 50 13.23 -10.61 -13.90
CA LEU A 50 12.16 -10.05 -14.73
C LEU A 50 11.46 -11.09 -15.61
N ILE A 51 12.03 -12.28 -15.79
CA ILE A 51 11.40 -13.36 -16.56
C ILE A 51 10.19 -13.90 -15.78
N SER A 52 9.04 -13.99 -16.45
CA SER A 52 7.77 -14.49 -15.89
C SER A 52 7.39 -15.87 -16.42
N LEU A 53 7.82 -16.21 -17.64
CA LEU A 53 7.66 -17.51 -18.28
C LEU A 53 8.74 -17.70 -19.36
N VAL A 54 9.30 -18.91 -19.47
CA VAL A 54 10.09 -19.36 -20.62
C VAL A 54 9.46 -20.61 -21.19
N THR A 55 9.16 -20.56 -22.48
CA THR A 55 8.52 -21.64 -23.23
C THR A 55 9.45 -22.11 -24.35
N ARG A 56 9.99 -23.32 -24.23
CA ARG A 56 10.68 -24.02 -25.31
C ARG A 56 9.65 -24.71 -26.21
N LEU A 57 9.50 -24.18 -27.42
CA LEU A 57 8.55 -24.66 -28.43
C LEU A 57 9.13 -25.85 -29.25
N PRO A 58 8.28 -26.63 -29.94
CA PRO A 58 8.72 -27.62 -30.91
C PRO A 58 9.57 -26.99 -32.03
N GLN A 59 10.38 -27.81 -32.70
CA GLN A 59 11.13 -27.39 -33.88
C GLN A 59 10.18 -26.98 -35.01
N THR A 60 10.47 -25.85 -35.65
CA THR A 60 9.70 -25.32 -36.79
C THR A 60 9.94 -26.12 -38.06
N ILE A 61 9.06 -25.95 -39.07
CA ILE A 61 9.22 -26.56 -40.41
C ILE A 61 10.54 -26.12 -41.07
N GLN A 62 11.07 -24.94 -40.72
CA GLN A 62 12.36 -24.42 -41.18
C GLN A 62 13.57 -24.95 -40.39
N GLY A 63 13.36 -25.91 -39.46
CA GLY A 63 14.43 -26.50 -38.66
C GLY A 63 14.89 -25.66 -37.45
N GLN A 64 14.35 -24.46 -37.24
CA GLN A 64 14.69 -23.63 -36.08
C GLN A 64 14.02 -24.13 -34.79
N CYS A 65 14.71 -24.02 -33.66
CA CYS A 65 14.20 -24.33 -32.32
C CYS A 65 13.90 -23.02 -31.54
N PRO A 66 12.64 -22.65 -31.29
CA PRO A 66 12.31 -21.38 -30.64
C PRO A 66 12.23 -21.47 -29.10
N LEU A 67 12.80 -20.47 -28.42
CA LEU A 67 12.56 -20.17 -27.01
C LEU A 67 11.78 -18.85 -26.91
N THR A 68 10.55 -18.90 -26.40
CA THR A 68 9.75 -17.69 -26.11
C THR A 68 9.93 -17.29 -24.65
N PHE A 69 10.28 -16.04 -24.41
CA PHE A 69 10.45 -15.42 -23.10
C PHE A 69 9.35 -14.37 -22.90
N ASN A 70 8.60 -14.49 -21.80
CA ASN A 70 7.69 -13.45 -21.34
C ASN A 70 8.31 -12.78 -20.10
N SER A 71 8.13 -11.47 -19.99
CA SER A 71 8.60 -10.67 -18.86
C SER A 71 7.49 -10.36 -17.85
N ARG A 72 7.85 -9.79 -16.71
CA ARG A 72 6.92 -9.20 -15.73
C ARG A 72 6.51 -7.77 -16.10
N THR A 73 7.24 -7.15 -17.04
CA THR A 73 6.97 -5.88 -17.73
C THR A 73 6.15 -6.07 -19.00
N PHE A 74 5.39 -7.18 -19.10
CA PHE A 74 4.44 -7.51 -20.17
C PHE A 74 5.03 -7.67 -21.59
N GLU A 75 6.29 -7.35 -21.81
CA GLU A 75 7.00 -7.67 -23.05
C GLU A 75 7.14 -9.19 -23.26
N THR A 76 6.94 -9.63 -24.50
CA THR A 76 7.28 -10.96 -25.01
C THR A 76 8.35 -10.84 -26.10
N PHE A 77 9.32 -11.76 -26.12
CA PHE A 77 10.24 -11.95 -27.25
C PHE A 77 10.56 -13.43 -27.47
N THR A 78 10.84 -13.82 -28.71
CA THR A 78 11.21 -15.19 -29.07
C THR A 78 12.61 -15.21 -29.68
N VAL A 79 13.48 -16.11 -29.21
CA VAL A 79 14.81 -16.34 -29.78
C VAL A 79 14.82 -17.72 -30.44
N SER A 80 15.08 -17.76 -31.74
CA SER A 80 15.17 -18.97 -32.55
C SER A 80 16.61 -19.38 -32.80
N PHE A 81 16.89 -20.66 -32.54
CA PHE A 81 18.21 -21.28 -32.63
C PHE A 81 18.29 -22.24 -33.81
N ALA A 82 19.45 -22.32 -34.46
CA ALA A 82 19.70 -23.24 -35.58
C ALA A 82 20.05 -24.68 -35.14
N ARG A 83 20.35 -24.89 -33.85
CA ARG A 83 20.67 -26.21 -33.28
C ARG A 83 19.84 -26.44 -32.01
N GLU A 84 19.38 -27.68 -31.85
CA GLU A 84 18.59 -28.07 -30.67
C GLU A 84 19.42 -28.07 -29.38
N SER A 85 20.72 -28.40 -29.46
CA SER A 85 21.68 -28.26 -28.36
C SER A 85 21.63 -26.87 -27.75
N ASP A 86 21.75 -25.85 -28.61
CA ASP A 86 21.95 -24.48 -28.19
C ASP A 86 20.68 -23.92 -27.53
N ALA A 87 19.51 -24.28 -28.06
CA ALA A 87 18.23 -24.00 -27.42
C ALA A 87 18.05 -24.73 -26.07
N THR A 88 18.59 -25.94 -25.92
CA THR A 88 18.55 -26.71 -24.67
C THR A 88 19.48 -26.09 -23.62
N ASP A 89 20.73 -25.82 -23.99
CA ASP A 89 21.76 -25.28 -23.11
C ASP A 89 21.42 -23.85 -22.67
N VAL A 90 20.84 -23.01 -23.55
CA VAL A 90 20.32 -21.69 -23.15
C VAL A 90 19.11 -21.84 -22.22
N PHE A 91 18.13 -22.68 -22.55
CA PHE A 91 16.92 -22.86 -21.72
C PHE A 91 17.28 -23.31 -20.30
N ASP A 92 18.15 -24.32 -20.16
CA ASP A 92 18.57 -24.83 -18.86
C ASP A 92 19.48 -23.85 -18.12
N SER A 93 20.41 -23.15 -18.81
CA SER A 93 21.23 -22.12 -18.16
C SER A 93 20.37 -20.98 -17.61
N VAL A 94 19.43 -20.46 -18.40
CA VAL A 94 18.51 -19.39 -17.95
C VAL A 94 17.63 -19.90 -16.81
N LYS A 95 17.18 -21.15 -16.85
CA LYS A 95 16.42 -21.77 -15.75
C LYS A 95 17.22 -21.79 -14.44
N GLU A 96 18.43 -22.35 -14.46
CA GLU A 96 19.30 -22.44 -13.28
C GLU A 96 19.67 -21.07 -12.71
N LEU A 97 19.80 -20.04 -13.55
CA LEU A 97 20.14 -18.67 -13.14
C LEU A 97 18.93 -17.82 -12.72
N THR A 98 17.71 -18.21 -13.10
CA THR A 98 16.47 -17.51 -12.72
C THR A 98 15.88 -18.03 -11.41
N VAL A 99 16.07 -19.32 -11.09
CA VAL A 99 15.50 -19.95 -9.89
C VAL A 99 16.49 -19.89 -8.71
N ALA A 100 16.63 -18.70 -8.14
CA ALA A 100 17.50 -18.45 -7.00
C ALA A 100 17.01 -19.17 -5.72
N THR A 101 17.92 -19.75 -4.94
CA THR A 101 17.61 -20.39 -3.66
C THR A 101 17.67 -19.44 -2.47
N SER A 102 18.30 -18.26 -2.61
CA SER A 102 18.28 -17.21 -1.59
C SER A 102 18.45 -15.80 -2.16
N VAL A 103 17.96 -14.79 -1.44
CA VAL A 103 17.95 -13.37 -1.83
C VAL A 103 19.35 -12.83 -2.12
N GLN A 104 20.37 -13.34 -1.41
CA GLN A 104 21.78 -12.93 -1.56
C GLN A 104 22.44 -13.42 -2.87
N GLN A 105 21.73 -14.20 -3.70
CA GLN A 105 22.15 -14.56 -5.06
C GLN A 105 21.65 -13.56 -6.12
N LEU A 106 20.75 -12.65 -5.75
CA LEU A 106 20.18 -11.67 -6.68
C LEU A 106 21.17 -10.52 -6.97
N TYR A 107 21.03 -9.91 -8.15
CA TYR A 107 22.02 -8.98 -8.69
C TYR A 107 22.39 -7.81 -7.76
N ALA A 108 21.46 -7.31 -6.93
CA ALA A 108 21.71 -6.22 -5.98
C ALA A 108 22.91 -6.44 -5.03
N PHE A 109 23.29 -7.69 -4.74
CA PHE A 109 24.46 -8.02 -3.90
C PHE A 109 25.79 -8.06 -4.68
N PHE A 110 25.73 -7.93 -6.00
CA PHE A 110 26.87 -7.89 -6.93
C PHE A 110 26.89 -6.61 -7.78
N TYR A 111 25.81 -5.84 -7.78
CA TYR A 111 25.68 -4.61 -8.54
C TYR A 111 26.62 -3.53 -7.98
N THR A 112 27.35 -2.89 -8.88
CA THR A 112 28.15 -1.70 -8.58
C THR A 112 27.90 -0.70 -9.70
N PRO A 113 27.31 0.48 -9.41
CA PRO A 113 27.05 1.49 -10.42
C PRO A 113 28.35 1.98 -11.08
N LYS A 114 28.33 2.15 -12.41
CA LYS A 114 29.44 2.61 -13.23
C LYS A 114 28.93 3.66 -14.23
N PRO A 115 29.28 4.95 -14.07
CA PRO A 115 29.98 5.54 -12.93
C PRO A 115 29.19 5.37 -11.61
N PRO A 116 29.86 5.48 -10.43
CA PRO A 116 29.16 5.53 -9.15
C PRO A 116 28.17 6.70 -9.09
N PHE A 117 27.08 6.54 -8.33
CA PHE A 117 26.12 7.63 -8.13
C PHE A 117 26.75 8.80 -7.37
N PRO A 118 26.40 10.07 -7.67
CA PRO A 118 26.97 11.24 -6.98
C PRO A 118 26.65 11.32 -5.49
N GLN A 119 25.59 10.62 -5.05
CA GLN A 119 25.10 10.56 -3.69
C GLN A 119 24.59 9.14 -3.44
N THR A 120 24.78 8.62 -2.22
CA THR A 120 24.50 7.22 -1.86
C THR A 120 23.80 7.13 -0.49
N ASP A 121 22.87 8.04 -0.24
CA ASP A 121 22.15 8.18 1.04
C ASP A 121 20.68 7.71 0.95
N GLY A 122 20.30 7.04 -0.13
CA GLY A 122 18.95 6.53 -0.38
C GLY A 122 18.47 5.53 0.68
N TRP A 123 19.36 4.86 1.40
CA TRP A 123 19.01 4.02 2.57
C TRP A 123 18.73 4.81 3.87
N SER A 124 19.08 6.09 3.90
CA SER A 124 18.81 7.07 4.97
C SER A 124 17.74 8.10 4.61
N LEU A 125 17.24 8.08 3.37
CA LEU A 125 16.21 8.98 2.83
C LEU A 125 14.96 9.14 3.73
N TYR A 126 14.52 8.04 4.34
CA TYR A 126 13.38 8.02 5.26
C TYR A 126 13.83 7.94 6.73
N SER A 127 13.58 9.01 7.46
CA SER A 127 13.69 9.09 8.92
C SER A 127 12.29 9.19 9.54
N SER A 128 11.88 8.13 10.26
CA SER A 128 10.59 8.08 10.97
C SER A 128 10.38 9.28 11.92
N ARG A 129 11.45 9.78 12.53
CA ARG A 129 11.39 10.95 13.43
C ARG A 129 11.10 12.24 12.66
N GLU A 130 11.72 12.43 11.51
CA GLU A 130 11.54 13.63 10.69
C GLU A 130 10.19 13.63 9.99
N GLU A 131 9.76 12.50 9.42
CA GLU A 131 8.50 12.45 8.67
C GLU A 131 7.27 12.63 9.58
N PHE A 132 7.20 11.93 10.72
CA PHE A 132 6.14 12.21 11.69
C PHE A 132 6.32 13.60 12.35
N GLY A 133 7.55 14.12 12.44
CA GLY A 133 7.84 15.49 12.86
C GLY A 133 7.28 16.56 11.89
N ARG A 134 7.40 16.34 10.57
CA ARG A 134 6.82 17.14 9.47
C ARG A 134 5.29 17.17 9.56
N MET A 135 4.67 16.02 9.83
CA MET A 135 3.23 15.95 10.14
C MET A 135 2.85 16.67 11.43
N GLY A 136 3.81 16.97 12.32
CA GLY A 136 3.60 17.74 13.54
C GLY A 136 3.45 16.93 14.82
N VAL A 137 3.84 15.64 14.81
CA VAL A 137 3.86 14.80 16.02
C VAL A 137 4.86 15.37 17.03
N GLY A 138 4.40 15.66 18.24
CA GLY A 138 5.19 16.28 19.31
C GLY A 138 5.37 17.80 19.18
N THR A 139 5.03 18.42 18.04
CA THR A 139 5.22 19.86 17.79
C THR A 139 3.88 20.60 17.61
N ARG A 140 3.11 20.27 16.57
CA ARG A 140 1.75 20.83 16.34
C ARG A 140 0.70 20.14 17.21
N SER A 141 0.84 18.83 17.41
CA SER A 141 -0.01 18.03 18.29
C SER A 141 0.82 17.15 19.23
N LYS A 142 0.57 17.31 20.55
CA LYS A 142 1.10 16.44 21.60
C LYS A 142 0.20 15.22 21.92
N ALA A 143 -0.87 15.01 21.14
CA ALA A 143 -1.76 13.87 21.32
C ALA A 143 -1.10 12.52 20.98
N TRP A 144 0.03 12.56 20.28
CA TRP A 144 0.78 11.42 19.79
C TRP A 144 2.22 11.43 20.35
N ARG A 145 2.73 10.25 20.70
CA ARG A 145 4.11 10.02 21.13
C ARG A 145 4.78 8.96 20.25
N PHE A 146 6.10 9.05 20.13
CA PHE A 146 6.90 7.92 19.69
C PHE A 146 6.99 6.86 20.80
N THR A 147 7.16 5.60 20.41
CA THR A 147 7.55 4.49 21.30
C THR A 147 8.65 3.65 20.65
N ASP A 148 9.62 3.27 21.47
CA ASP A 148 10.73 2.37 21.11
C ASP A 148 10.46 0.92 21.59
N ILE A 149 9.20 0.58 21.90
CA ILE A 149 8.75 -0.77 22.29
C ILE A 149 9.09 -1.87 21.26
N ASN A 150 9.29 -1.48 19.99
CA ASN A 150 9.62 -2.38 18.89
C ASN A 150 11.05 -2.19 18.34
N LYS A 151 11.94 -1.50 19.08
CA LYS A 151 13.28 -1.08 18.59
C LYS A 151 14.18 -2.22 18.10
N ASP A 152 13.93 -3.43 18.60
CA ASP A 152 14.63 -4.69 18.31
C ASP A 152 13.75 -5.67 17.52
N TYR A 153 12.59 -5.21 17.04
CA TYR A 153 11.55 -5.96 16.33
C TYR A 153 10.97 -7.15 17.14
N SER A 154 11.16 -7.19 18.46
CA SER A 154 10.67 -8.29 19.33
C SER A 154 9.16 -8.23 19.57
N PHE A 155 8.59 -7.02 19.61
CA PHE A 155 7.16 -6.78 19.88
C PHE A 155 6.26 -7.10 18.68
N CYS A 156 6.68 -6.68 17.48
CA CYS A 156 6.04 -7.02 16.21
C CYS A 156 7.10 -7.06 15.09
N PRO A 157 7.56 -8.26 14.68
CA PRO A 157 8.65 -8.42 13.70
C PRO A 157 8.41 -7.84 12.30
N THR A 158 7.17 -7.45 11.96
CA THR A 158 6.80 -6.94 10.63
C THR A 158 6.40 -5.46 10.63
N TYR A 159 6.55 -4.80 11.77
CA TYR A 159 6.37 -3.35 11.95
C TYR A 159 7.75 -2.68 12.07
N PRO A 160 7.84 -1.35 11.83
CA PRO A 160 9.11 -0.64 11.94
C PRO A 160 9.59 -0.58 13.39
N ALA A 161 10.89 -0.33 13.57
CA ALA A 161 11.55 -0.30 14.87
C ALA A 161 10.94 0.76 15.83
N ARG A 162 10.48 1.88 15.26
CA ARG A 162 9.85 2.99 16.00
C ARG A 162 8.40 3.15 15.55
N LEU A 163 7.49 3.23 16.53
CA LEU A 163 6.06 3.37 16.30
C LEU A 163 5.54 4.69 16.88
N VAL A 164 4.41 5.17 16.36
CA VAL A 164 3.71 6.35 16.88
C VAL A 164 2.30 5.97 17.35
N VAL A 165 2.00 6.32 18.59
CA VAL A 165 0.81 5.90 19.36
C VAL A 165 0.24 7.08 20.16
N PRO A 166 -1.02 7.03 20.63
CA PRO A 166 -1.57 8.10 21.46
C PRO A 166 -0.78 8.28 22.77
N THR A 167 -0.51 9.52 23.16
CA THR A 167 0.26 9.87 24.37
C THR A 167 -0.38 9.34 25.65
N ARG A 168 -1.71 9.15 25.66
CA ARG A 168 -2.48 8.60 26.80
C ARG A 168 -2.31 7.09 26.99
N ILE A 169 -1.69 6.37 26.05
CA ILE A 169 -1.53 4.91 26.10
C ILE A 169 -0.08 4.55 26.46
N SER A 170 0.09 3.71 27.49
CA SER A 170 1.40 3.22 27.92
C SER A 170 1.84 1.98 27.14
N ASP A 171 3.15 1.73 27.09
CA ASP A 171 3.72 0.57 26.40
C ASP A 171 3.25 -0.76 27.01
N THR A 172 2.96 -0.79 28.31
CA THR A 172 2.28 -1.92 28.97
C THR A 172 0.91 -2.20 28.36
N THR A 173 0.09 -1.16 28.11
CA THR A 173 -1.22 -1.33 27.45
C THR A 173 -1.05 -1.88 26.03
N LEU A 174 -0.06 -1.40 25.27
CA LEU A 174 0.26 -1.92 23.93
C LEU A 174 0.60 -3.43 23.96
N GLN A 175 1.34 -3.89 24.99
CA GLN A 175 1.76 -5.29 25.12
C GLN A 175 0.64 -6.26 25.57
N TYR A 176 -0.52 -5.74 25.98
CA TYR A 176 -1.75 -6.53 26.10
C TYR A 176 -2.64 -6.41 24.85
N ALA A 177 -2.72 -5.23 24.22
CA ALA A 177 -3.47 -5.02 22.97
C ALA A 177 -2.88 -5.83 21.79
N SER A 178 -1.55 -5.97 21.72
CA SER A 178 -0.87 -6.73 20.65
C SER A 178 -1.28 -8.20 20.58
N LYS A 179 -1.60 -8.82 21.72
CA LYS A 179 -2.10 -10.20 21.81
C LYS A 179 -3.50 -10.35 21.18
N TYR A 180 -4.23 -9.26 21.04
CA TYR A 180 -5.55 -9.20 20.41
C TYR A 180 -5.50 -8.76 18.94
N ARG A 181 -4.33 -8.39 18.40
CA ARG A 181 -4.15 -7.99 16.99
C ARG A 181 -3.30 -9.03 16.27
N SER A 182 -3.78 -9.51 15.12
CA SER A 182 -3.09 -10.55 14.35
C SER A 182 -1.62 -10.17 14.08
N LYS A 183 -0.69 -11.09 14.34
CA LYS A 183 0.78 -10.87 14.19
C LYS A 183 1.31 -9.66 14.99
N CYS A 184 0.64 -9.28 16.08
CA CYS A 184 0.96 -8.12 16.94
C CYS A 184 0.89 -6.73 16.26
N ARG A 185 0.28 -6.63 15.08
CA ARG A 185 0.21 -5.39 14.27
C ARG A 185 -0.89 -4.46 14.79
N ILE A 186 -0.64 -3.84 15.95
CA ILE A 186 -1.54 -2.91 16.65
C ILE A 186 -1.89 -1.65 15.85
N PRO A 187 -3.02 -0.97 16.18
CA PRO A 187 -3.31 0.39 15.72
C PRO A 187 -2.18 1.38 16.04
N VAL A 188 -1.56 1.92 14.99
CA VAL A 188 -0.51 2.95 15.04
C VAL A 188 -0.74 4.04 14.00
N LEU A 189 -0.20 5.23 14.21
CA LEU A 189 -0.32 6.36 13.29
C LEU A 189 0.40 6.10 11.96
N SER A 190 -0.26 6.35 10.83
CA SER A 190 0.36 6.43 9.49
C SER A 190 0.41 7.85 8.94
N TYR A 191 -0.63 8.66 9.25
CA TYR A 191 -0.74 10.06 8.83
C TYR A 191 -1.49 10.93 9.84
N LEU A 192 -1.08 12.20 9.98
CA LEU A 192 -1.78 13.22 10.76
C LEU A 192 -2.03 14.46 9.88
N HIS A 193 -3.30 14.76 9.59
CA HIS A 193 -3.69 15.79 8.64
C HIS A 193 -3.37 17.21 9.14
N TRP A 194 -2.86 18.02 8.23
CA TRP A 194 -2.11 19.24 8.53
C TRP A 194 -2.95 20.40 9.10
N SER A 195 -4.25 20.47 8.83
CA SER A 195 -5.14 21.55 9.32
C SER A 195 -5.93 21.18 10.59
N ASN A 196 -6.50 19.97 10.62
CA ASN A 196 -7.52 19.56 11.58
C ASN A 196 -7.08 18.41 12.50
N TYR A 197 -5.88 17.88 12.33
CA TYR A 197 -5.33 16.75 13.11
C TYR A 197 -6.15 15.44 13.04
N GLY A 198 -7.03 15.30 12.04
CA GLY A 198 -7.62 14.01 11.70
C GLY A 198 -6.52 13.01 11.32
N SER A 199 -6.59 11.80 11.84
CA SER A 199 -5.51 10.80 11.70
C SER A 199 -5.93 9.61 10.84
N ILE A 200 -5.01 9.12 10.02
CA ILE A 200 -5.07 7.74 9.50
C ILE A 200 -4.18 6.89 10.41
N THR A 201 -4.78 5.88 11.04
CA THR A 201 -4.06 4.81 11.74
C THR A 201 -4.20 3.49 10.99
N ARG A 202 -3.27 2.56 11.19
CA ARG A 202 -3.25 1.26 10.52
C ARG A 202 -3.01 0.10 11.48
N SER A 203 -3.61 -1.06 11.20
CA SER A 203 -3.46 -2.30 11.97
C SER A 203 -3.74 -3.57 11.14
N SER A 204 -3.56 -4.74 11.75
CA SER A 204 -4.22 -5.99 11.35
C SER A 204 -5.64 -6.08 11.92
N GLN A 205 -6.36 -7.15 11.56
CA GLN A 205 -7.61 -7.55 12.21
C GLN A 205 -7.47 -7.84 13.72
N PRO A 206 -8.56 -7.67 14.50
CA PRO A 206 -8.65 -8.16 15.87
C PRO A 206 -8.90 -9.68 15.95
N MET A 207 -8.53 -10.29 17.07
CA MET A 207 -8.60 -11.74 17.35
C MET A 207 -9.88 -12.13 18.10
N VAL A 208 -11.03 -11.76 17.50
CA VAL A 208 -12.38 -11.90 18.09
C VAL A 208 -12.82 -13.36 18.20
N GLY A 209 -12.70 -14.11 17.10
CA GLY A 209 -13.16 -15.48 16.96
C GLY A 209 -14.67 -15.67 17.07
N ILE A 210 -15.11 -16.94 16.94
CA ILE A 210 -16.50 -17.34 17.16
C ILE A 210 -16.92 -17.07 18.62
N THR A 211 -15.97 -17.11 19.56
CA THR A 211 -16.18 -16.87 21.00
C THR A 211 -16.39 -15.40 21.39
N GLN A 212 -16.32 -14.45 20.45
CA GLN A 212 -16.48 -13.02 20.71
C GLN A 212 -15.51 -12.48 21.77
N ASN A 213 -14.24 -12.88 21.67
CA ASN A 213 -13.15 -12.39 22.50
C ASN A 213 -13.02 -10.87 22.40
N ARG A 214 -12.61 -10.25 23.51
CA ARG A 214 -12.44 -8.80 23.65
C ARG A 214 -11.06 -8.44 24.21
N SER A 215 -10.63 -7.20 23.98
CA SER A 215 -9.50 -6.61 24.69
C SER A 215 -9.83 -5.17 25.08
N VAL A 216 -9.97 -4.94 26.39
CA VAL A 216 -10.16 -3.59 26.96
C VAL A 216 -8.96 -2.69 26.65
N GLN A 217 -7.79 -3.26 26.34
CA GLN A 217 -6.59 -2.52 25.97
C GLN A 217 -6.58 -2.09 24.49
N ASP A 218 -7.16 -2.88 23.59
CA ASP A 218 -7.37 -2.48 22.19
C ASP A 218 -8.56 -1.51 22.05
N GLU A 219 -9.65 -1.75 22.81
CA GLU A 219 -10.77 -0.82 22.97
C GLU A 219 -10.28 0.57 23.41
N LYS A 220 -9.48 0.66 24.49
CA LYS A 220 -8.89 1.92 24.97
C LYS A 220 -7.87 2.54 24.03
N LEU A 221 -7.12 1.73 23.27
CA LEU A 221 -6.19 2.25 22.27
C LEU A 221 -6.94 2.97 21.15
N ILE A 222 -8.07 2.42 20.68
CA ILE A 222 -8.91 3.03 19.65
C ILE A 222 -9.67 4.25 20.19
N GLU A 223 -10.23 4.17 21.41
CA GLU A 223 -10.80 5.31 22.14
C GLU A 223 -9.80 6.49 22.20
N ALA A 224 -8.52 6.22 22.57
CA ALA A 224 -7.48 7.24 22.64
C ALA A 224 -7.00 7.78 21.28
N ILE A 225 -7.15 7.01 20.19
CA ILE A 225 -6.95 7.49 18.81
C ILE A 225 -8.08 8.46 18.44
N PHE A 226 -9.33 8.06 18.65
CA PHE A 226 -10.53 8.83 18.28
C PHE A 226 -10.75 10.08 19.16
N HIS A 227 -10.19 10.10 20.37
CA HIS A 227 -10.11 11.27 21.24
C HIS A 227 -8.91 12.19 20.96
N SER A 228 -8.04 11.91 19.99
CA SER A 228 -6.75 12.64 19.87
C SER A 228 -6.89 14.12 19.48
N HIS A 229 -8.03 14.54 18.89
CA HIS A 229 -8.42 15.96 18.77
C HIS A 229 -8.52 16.67 20.14
N HIS A 230 -9.06 15.99 21.15
CA HIS A 230 -9.35 16.54 22.48
C HIS A 230 -8.14 16.53 23.43
N SER A 231 -6.92 16.60 22.89
CA SER A 231 -5.72 16.82 23.70
C SER A 231 -5.62 18.29 24.13
N PRO A 232 -5.59 18.62 25.43
CA PRO A 232 -5.68 20.00 25.92
C PRO A 232 -4.46 20.87 25.56
N GLU A 233 -3.36 20.25 25.15
CA GLU A 233 -2.13 20.90 24.67
C GLU A 233 -1.99 20.89 23.14
N SER A 234 -3.01 20.42 22.40
CA SER A 234 -3.06 20.58 20.94
C SER A 234 -3.27 22.04 20.58
N ARG A 235 -2.64 22.50 19.48
CA ARG A 235 -2.91 23.83 18.89
C ARG A 235 -4.18 23.86 18.02
N ALA A 236 -4.96 22.78 18.01
CA ALA A 236 -6.32 22.77 17.46
C ALA A 236 -7.21 23.84 18.11
N SER A 237 -8.14 24.40 17.34
CA SER A 237 -9.11 25.37 17.86
C SER A 237 -9.98 24.74 18.95
N LYS A 238 -10.00 25.33 20.15
CA LYS A 238 -10.86 24.86 21.26
C LYS A 238 -12.36 24.99 20.98
N ALA A 239 -12.74 25.78 19.98
CA ALA A 239 -14.10 25.79 19.44
C ALA A 239 -14.31 24.53 18.58
N PRO A 240 -15.30 23.68 18.87
CA PRO A 240 -15.73 22.65 17.92
C PRO A 240 -16.24 23.33 16.66
N VAL A 241 -15.88 22.79 15.48
CA VAL A 241 -16.36 23.32 14.20
C VAL A 241 -17.89 23.19 14.17
N TYR A 242 -18.60 24.32 14.05
CA TYR A 242 -20.05 24.36 14.17
C TYR A 242 -20.71 23.49 13.09
N GLY A 243 -21.46 22.48 13.51
CA GLY A 243 -22.09 21.48 12.63
C GLY A 243 -21.26 20.23 12.31
N ALA A 244 -20.00 20.15 12.77
CA ALA A 244 -19.18 18.95 12.58
C ALA A 244 -19.65 17.81 13.50
N MET A 245 -20.29 16.79 12.93
CA MET A 245 -20.51 15.51 13.59
C MET A 245 -19.26 14.64 13.41
N THR A 246 -18.64 14.19 14.50
CA THR A 246 -17.48 13.28 14.43
C THR A 246 -17.90 11.93 13.85
N THR A 247 -17.38 11.59 12.68
CA THR A 247 -17.61 10.31 12.00
C THR A 247 -16.31 9.50 11.95
N ASN A 248 -15.79 9.10 13.11
CA ASN A 248 -14.62 8.23 13.13
C ASN A 248 -14.95 6.90 12.46
N LEU A 249 -14.05 6.37 11.62
CA LEU A 249 -14.29 5.13 10.88
C LEU A 249 -13.31 4.03 11.28
N ILE A 250 -13.82 2.80 11.37
CA ILE A 250 -13.03 1.56 11.40
C ILE A 250 -13.26 0.87 10.06
N ILE A 251 -12.26 0.92 9.19
CA ILE A 251 -12.33 0.45 7.81
C ILE A 251 -11.67 -0.92 7.72
N ASP A 252 -12.50 -1.94 7.50
CA ASP A 252 -12.06 -3.25 7.07
C ASP A 252 -12.04 -3.28 5.54
N ALA A 253 -10.86 -3.37 4.93
CA ALA A 253 -10.75 -3.35 3.47
C ALA A 253 -11.42 -4.56 2.77
N ARG A 254 -11.80 -5.61 3.50
CA ARG A 254 -12.32 -6.87 2.95
C ARG A 254 -13.78 -6.79 2.49
N PRO A 255 -14.24 -7.71 1.63
CA PRO A 255 -15.65 -8.13 1.58
C PRO A 255 -16.12 -8.68 2.92
N THR A 256 -17.37 -8.43 3.27
CA THR A 256 -18.00 -8.90 4.52
C THR A 256 -17.92 -10.43 4.67
N THR A 257 -18.09 -11.18 3.57
CA THR A 257 -17.93 -12.64 3.50
C THR A 257 -16.53 -13.07 3.96
N ASN A 258 -15.49 -12.43 3.42
CA ASN A 258 -14.10 -12.69 3.77
C ASN A 258 -13.76 -12.26 5.21
N ALA A 259 -14.37 -11.20 5.73
CA ALA A 259 -14.27 -10.84 7.14
C ALA A 259 -14.88 -11.92 8.05
N MET A 260 -16.09 -12.39 7.75
CA MET A 260 -16.76 -13.45 8.53
C MET A 260 -16.03 -14.80 8.45
N ALA A 261 -15.46 -15.15 7.29
CA ALA A 261 -14.61 -16.34 7.15
C ALA A 261 -13.32 -16.25 7.99
N ASN A 262 -12.80 -15.04 8.26
CA ASN A 262 -11.71 -14.84 9.22
C ASN A 262 -12.20 -14.92 10.68
N THR A 263 -13.42 -14.46 10.99
CA THR A 263 -14.05 -14.64 12.32
C THR A 263 -14.20 -16.13 12.67
N ALA A 264 -14.63 -16.96 11.71
CA ALA A 264 -14.70 -18.41 11.88
C ALA A 264 -13.32 -19.05 12.17
N LYS A 265 -12.24 -18.48 11.62
CA LYS A 265 -10.84 -18.91 11.83
C LYS A 265 -10.19 -18.32 13.11
N GLY A 266 -10.97 -17.79 14.04
CA GLY A 266 -10.47 -17.25 15.32
C GLY A 266 -10.02 -15.78 15.28
N ALA A 267 -10.08 -15.13 14.12
CA ALA A 267 -9.77 -13.71 13.96
C ALA A 267 -11.06 -12.89 13.85
N GLY A 268 -11.20 -11.95 12.91
CA GLY A 268 -12.49 -11.30 12.64
C GLY A 268 -12.43 -9.78 12.56
N THR A 269 -13.33 -9.10 13.29
CA THR A 269 -13.60 -7.66 13.13
C THR A 269 -14.38 -7.10 14.33
N GLU A 270 -14.11 -5.85 14.66
CA GLU A 270 -14.52 -5.07 15.82
C GLU A 270 -16.05 -5.08 16.06
N ASN A 271 -16.51 -5.38 17.28
CA ASN A 271 -17.94 -5.26 17.64
C ASN A 271 -18.27 -3.84 18.11
N MET A 272 -19.17 -3.15 17.42
CA MET A 272 -19.52 -1.74 17.66
C MET A 272 -20.16 -1.48 19.04
N ASP A 273 -20.70 -2.52 19.70
CA ASP A 273 -21.11 -2.45 21.12
C ASP A 273 -19.99 -2.01 22.07
N HIS A 274 -18.73 -2.16 21.63
CA HIS A 274 -17.52 -1.92 22.43
C HIS A 274 -16.69 -0.77 21.86
N TYR A 275 -16.65 -0.59 20.53
CA TYR A 275 -15.95 0.51 19.84
C TYR A 275 -16.92 1.66 19.47
N LYS A 276 -17.67 2.14 20.48
CA LYS A 276 -18.86 3.01 20.33
C LYS A 276 -18.63 4.36 19.63
N GLU A 277 -17.38 4.82 19.58
CA GLU A 277 -17.00 6.15 19.10
C GLU A 277 -16.67 6.20 17.60
N GLY A 278 -16.74 5.06 16.92
CA GLY A 278 -16.55 4.94 15.48
C GLY A 278 -17.61 4.08 14.81
N LYS A 279 -17.70 4.18 13.48
CA LYS A 279 -18.57 3.36 12.63
C LYS A 279 -17.71 2.42 11.80
N LYS A 280 -18.06 1.14 11.77
CA LYS A 280 -17.39 0.17 10.91
C LYS A 280 -17.89 0.24 9.46
N VAL A 281 -16.96 0.15 8.51
CA VAL A 281 -17.23 0.08 7.07
C VAL A 281 -16.43 -1.07 6.45
N TYR A 282 -17.04 -1.81 5.53
CA TYR A 282 -16.39 -2.81 4.69
C TYR A 282 -16.20 -2.26 3.28
N LEU A 283 -15.01 -2.39 2.67
CA LEU A 283 -14.73 -1.84 1.33
C LEU A 283 -14.87 -2.86 0.18
N GLY A 284 -15.01 -4.16 0.45
CA GLY A 284 -15.17 -5.13 -0.63
C GLY A 284 -13.91 -5.41 -1.47
N ILE A 285 -12.72 -4.97 -1.06
CA ILE A 285 -11.48 -5.18 -1.83
C ILE A 285 -11.00 -6.62 -1.60
N ASP A 286 -11.05 -7.42 -2.67
CA ASP A 286 -10.76 -8.86 -2.65
C ASP A 286 -9.35 -9.24 -2.16
N HIS A 287 -9.12 -10.53 -1.92
CA HIS A 287 -7.83 -11.04 -1.45
C HIS A 287 -6.79 -11.22 -2.58
N ILE A 288 -5.53 -11.42 -2.19
CA ILE A 288 -4.36 -11.50 -3.08
C ILE A 288 -4.48 -12.50 -4.25
N HIS A 289 -5.22 -13.61 -4.10
CA HIS A 289 -5.38 -14.61 -5.15
C HIS A 289 -6.23 -14.08 -6.31
N ALA A 290 -7.38 -13.45 -6.00
CA ALA A 290 -8.23 -12.79 -6.98
C ALA A 290 -7.49 -11.69 -7.76
N MET A 291 -6.58 -10.94 -7.11
CA MET A 291 -5.75 -9.93 -7.80
C MET A 291 -4.74 -10.55 -8.76
N ARG A 292 -4.17 -11.72 -8.41
CA ARG A 292 -3.30 -12.50 -9.30
C ARG A 292 -4.07 -13.09 -10.48
N GLU A 293 -5.25 -13.67 -10.22
CA GLU A 293 -6.14 -14.23 -11.24
C GLU A 293 -6.67 -13.15 -12.19
N SER A 294 -6.92 -11.94 -11.67
CA SER A 294 -7.30 -10.77 -12.46
C SER A 294 -6.18 -10.34 -13.40
N LEU A 295 -4.95 -10.17 -12.91
CA LEU A 295 -3.80 -9.82 -13.77
C LEU A 295 -3.46 -10.95 -14.77
N ALA A 296 -3.56 -12.22 -14.37
CA ALA A 296 -3.33 -13.36 -15.26
C ALA A 296 -4.27 -13.34 -16.49
N LYS A 297 -5.52 -12.89 -16.32
CA LYS A 297 -6.46 -12.70 -17.45
C LYS A 297 -6.11 -11.50 -18.34
N VAL A 298 -5.43 -10.48 -17.81
CA VAL A 298 -4.90 -9.37 -18.63
C VAL A 298 -3.69 -9.87 -19.44
N VAL A 299 -2.75 -10.57 -18.80
CA VAL A 299 -1.58 -11.17 -19.45
C VAL A 299 -1.99 -12.14 -20.55
N GLU A 300 -2.97 -13.01 -20.30
CA GLU A 300 -3.44 -13.96 -21.31
C GLU A 300 -4.08 -13.26 -22.53
N ALA A 301 -4.88 -12.21 -22.31
CA ALA A 301 -5.46 -11.43 -23.41
C ALA A 301 -4.38 -10.72 -24.28
N LEU A 302 -3.30 -10.24 -23.67
CA LEU A 302 -2.14 -9.67 -24.38
C LEU A 302 -1.41 -10.75 -25.20
N ARG A 303 -1.20 -11.94 -24.59
CA ARG A 303 -0.55 -13.10 -25.21
C ARG A 303 -1.36 -13.69 -26.36
N GLU A 304 -2.69 -13.75 -26.24
CA GLU A 304 -3.62 -14.13 -27.32
C GLU A 304 -3.52 -13.16 -28.50
N ALA A 305 -3.49 -11.84 -28.24
CA ALA A 305 -3.34 -10.82 -29.27
C ALA A 305 -2.00 -10.92 -30.02
N GLU A 306 -0.88 -11.14 -29.30
CA GLU A 306 0.45 -11.40 -29.87
C GLU A 306 0.48 -12.68 -30.72
N THR A 307 -0.09 -13.77 -30.21
CA THR A 307 -0.18 -15.04 -30.95
C THR A 307 -0.97 -14.88 -32.25
N THR A 308 -2.08 -14.13 -32.21
CA THR A 308 -2.93 -13.90 -33.38
C THR A 308 -2.24 -12.99 -34.40
N LEU A 309 -1.59 -11.91 -33.97
CA LEU A 309 -0.79 -11.04 -34.84
C LEU A 309 0.33 -11.82 -35.54
N ALA A 310 1.04 -12.69 -34.82
CA ALA A 310 2.06 -13.55 -35.40
C ALA A 310 1.50 -14.44 -36.51
N SER A 311 0.32 -15.05 -36.31
CA SER A 311 -0.33 -15.88 -37.33
C SER A 311 -0.74 -15.08 -38.58
N ILE A 312 -1.29 -13.87 -38.43
CA ILE A 312 -1.71 -13.02 -39.56
C ILE A 312 -0.49 -12.49 -40.35
N SER A 313 0.61 -12.17 -39.66
CA SER A 313 1.84 -11.65 -40.28
C SER A 313 2.57 -12.64 -41.19
N ALA A 314 2.24 -13.93 -41.12
CA ALA A 314 2.80 -14.96 -42.00
C ALA A 314 2.21 -14.95 -43.42
N ASP A 315 0.94 -14.50 -43.57
CA ASP A 315 0.16 -14.64 -44.81
C ASP A 315 0.01 -13.32 -45.61
N LEU A 316 0.36 -12.15 -45.05
CA LEU A 316 0.12 -10.84 -45.66
C LEU A 316 1.31 -9.88 -45.60
N SER A 317 1.60 -9.25 -46.74
CA SER A 317 2.74 -8.35 -46.93
C SER A 317 2.49 -6.93 -46.38
N SER A 318 3.15 -6.60 -45.26
CA SER A 318 3.62 -5.26 -44.84
C SER A 318 2.65 -4.06 -44.71
N GLU A 319 1.41 -4.10 -45.20
CA GLU A 319 0.48 -2.93 -45.18
C GLU A 319 -0.60 -2.98 -44.08
N VAL A 320 -0.52 -3.94 -43.15
CA VAL A 320 -1.53 -4.17 -42.09
C VAL A 320 -1.10 -3.58 -40.72
N SER A 321 -0.32 -2.51 -40.74
CA SER A 321 0.14 -1.77 -39.56
C SER A 321 -0.98 -0.95 -38.90
N GLY A 322 -1.94 -1.61 -38.26
CA GLY A 322 -3.02 -0.93 -37.53
C GLY A 322 -4.17 -1.78 -36.97
N ILE A 323 -4.21 -3.09 -37.20
CA ILE A 323 -5.29 -3.94 -36.65
C ILE A 323 -5.03 -4.24 -35.16
N SER A 324 -5.80 -3.60 -34.28
CA SER A 324 -5.90 -3.91 -32.85
C SER A 324 -6.60 -5.28 -32.63
N VAL A 325 -5.84 -6.38 -32.54
CA VAL A 325 -6.36 -7.75 -32.31
C VAL A 325 -6.64 -8.06 -30.81
N LEU A 326 -6.55 -7.07 -29.92
CA LEU A 326 -6.71 -7.26 -28.47
C LEU A 326 -8.19 -7.40 -28.06
N ASP A 327 -8.59 -8.55 -27.50
CA ASP A 327 -9.97 -8.75 -27.03
C ASP A 327 -10.28 -7.90 -25.78
N ARG A 328 -10.92 -6.75 -26.02
CA ARG A 328 -11.40 -5.85 -24.97
C ARG A 328 -12.49 -6.48 -24.11
N GLN A 329 -13.15 -7.55 -24.56
CA GLN A 329 -14.03 -8.33 -23.69
C GLN A 329 -13.23 -9.21 -22.72
N ALA A 330 -12.13 -9.86 -23.14
CA ALA A 330 -11.21 -10.56 -22.24
C ALA A 330 -10.63 -9.61 -21.18
N LEU A 331 -10.16 -8.43 -21.61
CA LEU A 331 -9.73 -7.37 -20.68
C LEU A 331 -10.82 -6.98 -19.67
N ARG A 332 -12.10 -6.90 -20.08
CA ARG A 332 -13.22 -6.67 -19.14
C ARG A 332 -13.49 -7.88 -18.23
N ARG A 333 -13.43 -9.11 -18.76
CA ARG A 333 -13.57 -10.38 -18.00
C ARG A 333 -12.44 -10.60 -16.99
N SER A 334 -11.32 -9.87 -17.08
CA SER A 334 -10.27 -9.82 -16.05
C SER A 334 -10.77 -9.24 -14.72
N GLY A 335 -11.72 -8.28 -14.78
CA GLY A 335 -12.13 -7.49 -13.62
C GLY A 335 -11.08 -6.48 -13.12
N TRP A 336 -9.94 -6.30 -13.78
CA TRP A 336 -8.81 -5.52 -13.26
C TRP A 336 -9.18 -4.09 -12.88
N LEU A 337 -9.82 -3.34 -13.79
CA LEU A 337 -10.28 -1.97 -13.51
C LEU A 337 -11.37 -1.90 -12.42
N ARG A 338 -12.14 -2.98 -12.17
CA ARG A 338 -13.07 -3.06 -11.01
C ARG A 338 -12.29 -3.07 -9.69
N HIS A 339 -11.14 -3.74 -9.65
CA HIS A 339 -10.28 -3.75 -8.46
C HIS A 339 -9.59 -2.40 -8.23
N ILE A 340 -9.09 -1.75 -9.29
CA ILE A 340 -8.55 -0.37 -9.21
C ILE A 340 -9.64 0.62 -8.76
N SER A 341 -10.84 0.53 -9.34
CA SER A 341 -12.01 1.34 -8.95
C SER A 341 -12.36 1.21 -7.47
N ALA A 342 -12.41 -0.01 -6.91
CA ALA A 342 -12.69 -0.24 -5.49
C ALA A 342 -11.58 0.29 -4.56
N ILE A 343 -10.31 0.24 -4.99
CA ILE A 343 -9.19 0.84 -4.25
C ILE A 343 -9.31 2.38 -4.23
N LEU A 344 -9.67 3.00 -5.36
CA LEU A 344 -9.90 4.45 -5.45
C LEU A 344 -11.16 4.89 -4.70
N GLU A 345 -12.23 4.09 -4.66
CA GLU A 345 -13.45 4.40 -3.89
C GLU A 345 -13.17 4.38 -2.38
N GLY A 346 -12.44 3.37 -1.90
CA GLY A 346 -11.92 3.35 -0.52
C GLY A 346 -11.00 4.54 -0.21
N THR A 347 -10.11 4.88 -1.14
CA THR A 347 -9.22 6.05 -1.03
C THR A 347 -10.01 7.36 -0.89
N ALA A 348 -11.00 7.59 -1.76
CA ALA A 348 -11.83 8.79 -1.75
C ALA A 348 -12.71 8.88 -0.48
N LEU A 349 -13.16 7.74 0.07
CA LEU A 349 -13.86 7.69 1.36
C LEU A 349 -12.94 8.13 2.51
N ILE A 350 -11.72 7.59 2.59
CA ILE A 350 -10.74 7.93 3.63
C ILE A 350 -10.38 9.41 3.56
N ALA A 351 -10.02 9.91 2.37
CA ALA A 351 -9.66 11.31 2.17
C ALA A 351 -10.82 12.24 2.57
N ARG A 352 -12.06 11.91 2.20
CA ARG A 352 -13.25 12.70 2.55
C ARG A 352 -13.50 12.70 4.06
N ASN A 353 -13.33 11.57 4.74
CA ASN A 353 -13.58 11.49 6.18
C ASN A 353 -12.52 12.25 7.00
N VAL A 354 -11.26 12.19 6.59
CA VAL A 354 -10.15 12.91 7.25
C VAL A 354 -10.19 14.40 6.98
N HIS A 355 -10.41 14.82 5.72
CA HIS A 355 -10.40 16.22 5.34
C HIS A 355 -11.73 16.93 5.61
N VAL A 356 -12.83 16.47 4.99
CA VAL A 356 -14.13 17.15 5.03
C VAL A 356 -14.84 16.92 6.36
N ASN A 357 -15.00 15.66 6.78
CA ASN A 357 -15.66 15.34 8.05
C ASN A 357 -14.75 15.59 9.27
N SER A 358 -13.49 16.01 9.05
CA SER A 358 -12.49 16.28 10.09
C SER A 358 -12.41 15.19 11.17
N SER A 359 -12.42 13.93 10.76
CA SER A 359 -12.60 12.76 11.64
C SER A 359 -11.50 11.71 11.45
N HIS A 360 -11.29 10.86 12.45
CA HIS A 360 -10.24 9.85 12.44
C HIS A 360 -10.64 8.60 11.62
N VAL A 361 -9.64 7.88 11.10
CA VAL A 361 -9.82 6.61 10.38
C VAL A 361 -8.80 5.58 10.83
N LEU A 362 -9.25 4.41 11.26
CA LEU A 362 -8.43 3.21 11.42
C LEU A 362 -8.62 2.30 10.20
N ILE A 363 -7.54 1.97 9.49
CA ILE A 363 -7.56 1.07 8.33
C ILE A 363 -6.95 -0.28 8.72
N HIS A 364 -7.68 -1.37 8.46
CA HIS A 364 -7.15 -2.72 8.54
C HIS A 364 -7.65 -3.61 7.38
N CYS A 365 -7.19 -4.84 7.34
CA CYS A 365 -7.79 -5.93 6.57
C CYS A 365 -7.61 -7.21 7.41
N SER A 366 -7.19 -8.35 6.82
CA SER A 366 -6.65 -9.45 7.63
C SER A 366 -5.30 -9.06 8.25
N ASP A 367 -4.24 -8.94 7.46
CA ASP A 367 -2.87 -8.81 8.00
C ASP A 367 -2.35 -7.37 8.13
N GLY A 368 -2.97 -6.37 7.48
CA GLY A 368 -2.54 -4.98 7.60
C GLY A 368 -1.30 -4.56 6.79
N TRP A 369 -0.88 -5.37 5.80
CA TRP A 369 0.27 -5.10 4.92
C TRP A 369 -0.02 -5.06 3.41
N ASP A 370 -1.19 -5.54 2.96
CA ASP A 370 -1.59 -5.52 1.54
C ASP A 370 -2.49 -4.29 1.26
N ARG A 371 -3.81 -4.50 1.18
CA ARG A 371 -4.85 -3.48 0.99
C ARG A 371 -4.74 -2.29 1.96
N THR A 372 -4.28 -2.53 3.18
CA THR A 372 -4.06 -1.47 4.18
C THR A 372 -2.92 -0.53 3.76
N SER A 373 -1.87 -1.03 3.09
CA SER A 373 -0.80 -0.20 2.53
C SER A 373 -1.29 0.57 1.31
N GLN A 374 -2.05 -0.08 0.40
CA GLN A 374 -2.71 0.57 -0.74
C GLN A 374 -3.56 1.77 -0.29
N LEU A 375 -4.53 1.53 0.59
CA LEU A 375 -5.47 2.56 1.08
C LEU A 375 -4.79 3.66 1.89
N SER A 376 -3.85 3.29 2.78
CA SER A 376 -3.13 4.26 3.62
C SER A 376 -2.22 5.18 2.80
N SER A 377 -1.51 4.63 1.81
CA SER A 377 -0.61 5.44 0.95
C SER A 377 -1.36 6.28 -0.07
N LEU A 378 -2.38 5.74 -0.75
CA LEU A 378 -3.18 6.52 -1.72
C LEU A 378 -3.99 7.63 -1.03
N ALA A 379 -4.56 7.38 0.15
CA ALA A 379 -5.24 8.44 0.90
C ALA A 379 -4.28 9.55 1.32
N GLN A 380 -3.05 9.19 1.71
CA GLN A 380 -2.00 10.16 2.01
C GLN A 380 -1.59 11.00 0.79
N LEU A 381 -1.38 10.36 -0.37
CA LEU A 381 -1.08 11.01 -1.64
C LEU A 381 -2.14 12.04 -2.05
N CYS A 382 -3.41 11.75 -1.74
CA CYS A 382 -4.53 12.66 -1.93
C CYS A 382 -4.62 13.78 -0.89
N LEU A 383 -4.11 13.58 0.34
CA LEU A 383 -4.29 14.49 1.49
C LEU A 383 -3.10 15.41 1.79
N ASP A 384 -1.93 15.14 1.25
CA ASP A 384 -0.68 15.85 1.54
C ASP A 384 0.14 16.07 0.26
N PRO A 385 0.24 17.33 -0.24
CA PRO A 385 1.04 17.67 -1.43
C PRO A 385 2.48 17.20 -1.37
N PHE A 386 3.07 17.06 -0.17
CA PHE A 386 4.45 16.58 -0.01
C PHE A 386 4.67 15.24 -0.73
N TYR A 387 3.74 14.30 -0.59
CA TYR A 387 3.89 12.96 -1.19
C TYR A 387 3.72 12.93 -2.72
N ARG A 388 3.38 14.07 -3.34
CA ARG A 388 3.30 14.23 -4.79
C ARG A 388 4.58 14.87 -5.37
N THR A 389 5.53 15.26 -4.52
CA THR A 389 6.94 15.48 -4.90
C THR A 389 7.66 14.15 -5.13
N ILE A 390 8.78 14.13 -5.87
CA ILE A 390 9.62 12.94 -6.06
C ILE A 390 10.06 12.40 -4.68
N ARG A 391 10.80 13.21 -3.91
CA ARG A 391 11.31 12.85 -2.58
C ARG A 391 10.21 12.38 -1.62
N GLY A 392 9.06 13.04 -1.66
CA GLY A 392 7.92 12.66 -0.82
C GLY A 392 7.31 11.32 -1.23
N PHE A 393 7.20 11.02 -2.52
CA PHE A 393 6.71 9.72 -2.98
C PHE A 393 7.65 8.57 -2.59
N GLU A 394 8.96 8.77 -2.71
CA GLU A 394 9.97 7.81 -2.24
C GLU A 394 9.82 7.56 -0.73
N ILE A 395 9.66 8.62 0.07
CA ILE A 395 9.40 8.54 1.52
C ILE A 395 8.05 7.86 1.84
N LEU A 396 7.02 8.02 0.98
CA LEU A 396 5.74 7.32 1.13
C LEU A 396 5.89 5.82 0.90
N VAL A 397 6.71 5.40 -0.06
CA VAL A 397 7.03 3.98 -0.31
C VAL A 397 7.89 3.41 0.82
N GLU A 398 8.95 4.12 1.24
CA GLU A 398 9.77 3.73 2.39
C GLU A 398 8.93 3.59 3.67
N LYS A 399 8.01 4.51 3.94
CA LYS A 399 7.14 4.45 5.12
C LYS A 399 6.05 3.38 4.98
N ASP A 400 5.05 3.60 4.13
CA ASP A 400 3.79 2.85 4.15
C ASP A 400 3.87 1.45 3.52
N TRP A 401 4.93 1.15 2.77
CA TRP A 401 5.14 -0.15 2.15
C TRP A 401 6.34 -0.88 2.74
N LEU A 402 7.52 -0.26 2.77
CA LEU A 402 8.74 -0.95 3.19
C LEU A 402 8.81 -1.06 4.71
N SER A 403 8.77 0.04 5.46
CA SER A 403 8.90 0.05 6.92
C SER A 403 7.74 -0.70 7.60
N TYR A 404 6.52 -0.53 7.10
CA TYR A 404 5.33 -1.24 7.56
C TYR A 404 5.19 -2.71 7.09
N GLY A 405 6.19 -3.24 6.39
CA GLY A 405 6.30 -4.68 6.10
C GLY A 405 5.30 -5.20 5.09
N HIS A 406 5.18 -4.54 3.94
CA HIS A 406 4.64 -5.19 2.74
C HIS A 406 5.58 -6.30 2.30
N LYS A 407 5.01 -7.47 2.03
CA LYS A 407 5.73 -8.71 1.71
C LYS A 407 6.30 -8.73 0.28
N PHE A 408 7.18 -7.79 -0.06
CA PHE A 408 7.66 -7.64 -1.45
C PHE A 408 8.29 -8.91 -2.02
N LEU A 409 9.15 -9.60 -1.26
CA LEU A 409 9.80 -10.84 -1.70
C LEU A 409 8.79 -11.92 -2.11
N ASP A 410 7.79 -12.18 -1.27
CA ASP A 410 6.75 -13.19 -1.55
C ASP A 410 5.74 -12.71 -2.60
N ARG A 411 5.37 -11.43 -2.60
CA ARG A 411 4.34 -10.85 -3.48
C ARG A 411 4.85 -10.71 -4.91
N CYS A 412 6.10 -10.28 -5.07
CA CYS A 412 6.79 -10.22 -6.34
C CYS A 412 7.37 -11.59 -6.73
N GLY A 413 7.71 -12.46 -5.78
CA GLY A 413 8.25 -13.78 -6.04
C GLY A 413 9.62 -13.72 -6.75
N HIS A 414 10.55 -12.92 -6.22
CA HIS A 414 11.85 -12.63 -6.86
C HIS A 414 12.74 -13.85 -7.08
N LEU A 415 12.56 -14.90 -6.27
CA LEU A 415 13.29 -16.19 -6.37
C LEU A 415 12.76 -17.12 -7.49
N SER A 416 11.66 -16.74 -8.16
CA SER A 416 11.05 -17.49 -9.26
C SER A 416 10.67 -18.95 -8.89
N SER A 417 10.58 -19.84 -9.87
CA SER A 417 10.35 -21.29 -9.74
C SER A 417 10.56 -22.01 -11.08
N ASP A 418 11.06 -23.25 -11.05
CA ASP A 418 11.09 -24.21 -12.18
C ASP A 418 9.78 -24.27 -12.98
N LYS A 419 8.64 -24.00 -12.34
CA LYS A 419 7.31 -24.05 -12.96
C LYS A 419 7.06 -22.99 -14.03
N PHE A 420 7.88 -21.93 -14.05
CA PHE A 420 7.88 -20.93 -15.10
C PHE A 420 8.78 -21.31 -16.29
N PHE A 421 9.31 -22.54 -16.31
CA PHE A 421 10.09 -23.10 -17.41
C PHE A 421 9.38 -24.32 -17.98
N ILE A 422 8.92 -24.22 -19.23
CA ILE A 422 8.05 -25.22 -19.85
C ILE A 422 8.66 -25.64 -21.20
N SER A 423 8.85 -26.96 -21.39
CA SER A 423 9.40 -27.54 -22.61
C SER A 423 8.40 -28.51 -23.23
N ALA A 424 8.11 -28.35 -24.52
CA ALA A 424 7.21 -29.25 -25.26
C ALA A 424 7.71 -30.70 -25.36
N LEU A 425 9.01 -30.91 -25.14
CA LEU A 425 9.68 -32.21 -25.31
C LEU A 425 9.63 -33.10 -24.05
N GLU A 426 9.28 -32.57 -22.87
CA GLU A 426 9.20 -33.38 -21.64
C GLU A 426 8.03 -34.39 -21.62
N ASN A 427 7.02 -34.23 -22.49
CA ASN A 427 5.81 -35.05 -22.51
C ASN A 427 5.80 -36.13 -23.62
N THR A 428 6.89 -36.32 -24.39
CA THR A 428 6.89 -37.13 -25.62
C THR A 428 6.98 -38.66 -25.40
N ASN A 429 6.05 -39.21 -24.62
CA ASN A 429 5.63 -40.61 -24.75
C ASN A 429 4.42 -40.76 -25.70
N ALA A 430 3.87 -39.65 -26.21
CA ALA A 430 2.79 -39.64 -27.21
C ALA A 430 3.36 -39.58 -28.64
N SER A 431 3.11 -40.61 -29.44
CA SER A 431 3.61 -40.74 -30.81
C SER A 431 2.71 -40.07 -31.86
N SER A 432 2.53 -38.74 -31.75
CA SER A 432 1.78 -37.92 -32.72
C SER A 432 2.05 -36.43 -32.47
N GLY A 433 2.29 -35.66 -33.54
CA GLY A 433 2.60 -34.23 -33.43
C GLY A 433 1.42 -33.37 -32.91
N ALA A 434 0.19 -33.76 -33.26
CA ALA A 434 -1.01 -33.07 -32.78
C ALA A 434 -1.27 -33.39 -31.29
N ASP A 435 -1.19 -34.66 -30.91
CA ASP A 435 -1.39 -35.09 -29.52
C ASP A 435 -0.30 -34.55 -28.58
N ALA A 436 0.94 -34.47 -29.05
CA ALA A 436 2.03 -33.81 -28.31
C ALA A 436 1.74 -32.33 -28.04
N ALA A 437 1.25 -31.59 -29.05
CA ALA A 437 0.87 -30.18 -28.88
C ALA A 437 -0.30 -30.00 -27.91
N GLN A 438 -1.32 -30.86 -27.98
CA GLN A 438 -2.48 -30.78 -27.10
C GLN A 438 -2.17 -31.24 -25.66
N ALA A 439 -1.31 -32.25 -25.48
CA ALA A 439 -0.80 -32.66 -24.18
C ALA A 439 0.12 -31.59 -23.55
N PHE A 440 0.92 -30.89 -24.35
CA PHE A 440 1.72 -29.74 -23.93
C PHE A 440 0.83 -28.61 -23.38
N LEU A 441 -0.20 -28.18 -24.12
CA LEU A 441 -1.16 -27.16 -23.67
C LEU A 441 -1.89 -27.59 -22.38
N ALA A 442 -2.34 -28.84 -22.29
CA ALA A 442 -2.94 -29.38 -21.07
C ALA A 442 -1.96 -29.42 -19.88
N SER A 443 -0.66 -29.62 -20.13
CA SER A 443 0.36 -29.60 -19.07
C SER A 443 0.68 -28.19 -18.56
N MET A 444 0.64 -27.17 -19.43
CA MET A 444 0.75 -25.76 -19.02
C MET A 444 -0.33 -25.40 -18.00
N GLN A 445 -1.59 -25.74 -18.28
CA GLN A 445 -2.72 -25.43 -17.40
C GLN A 445 -2.61 -26.10 -16.02
N ASN A 446 -2.01 -27.30 -15.94
CA ASN A 446 -1.95 -28.09 -14.70
C ASN A 446 -0.71 -27.84 -13.81
N ARG A 447 0.44 -27.42 -14.36
CA ARG A 447 1.70 -27.32 -13.56
C ARG A 447 1.64 -26.29 -12.40
N PHE A 448 0.75 -25.29 -12.45
CA PHE A 448 0.72 -24.19 -11.48
C PHE A 448 0.14 -24.54 -10.07
N ALA A 449 -0.54 -25.67 -9.89
CA ALA A 449 -1.37 -25.92 -8.69
C ALA A 449 -0.64 -26.08 -7.32
N SER A 450 0.64 -26.47 -7.32
CA SER A 450 1.23 -27.26 -6.19
C SER A 450 2.45 -26.70 -5.44
N GLN A 451 2.65 -25.38 -5.28
CA GLN A 451 3.63 -24.84 -4.30
C GLN A 451 3.12 -23.63 -3.51
N ASN A 452 3.57 -23.49 -2.25
CA ASN A 452 3.07 -22.46 -1.33
C ASN A 452 3.65 -21.06 -1.57
N HIS A 453 4.91 -20.93 -2.00
CA HIS A 453 5.50 -19.61 -2.31
C HIS A 453 4.77 -18.93 -3.47
N ILE A 454 4.48 -19.69 -4.55
CA ILE A 454 3.71 -19.19 -5.70
C ILE A 454 2.29 -18.73 -5.28
N LYS A 455 1.67 -19.35 -4.27
CA LYS A 455 0.34 -18.94 -3.77
C LYS A 455 0.35 -17.56 -3.08
N GLU A 456 1.48 -17.10 -2.57
CA GLU A 456 1.64 -15.75 -1.98
C GLU A 456 1.92 -14.64 -3.03
N THR A 457 2.30 -14.99 -4.26
CA THR A 457 2.53 -14.00 -5.33
C THR A 457 1.24 -13.25 -5.69
N SER A 458 1.32 -11.93 -5.82
CA SER A 458 0.17 -11.05 -6.10
C SER A 458 0.59 -9.62 -6.45
N PRO A 459 -0.05 -8.97 -7.45
CA PRO A 459 0.35 -7.65 -7.96
C PRO A 459 -0.12 -6.47 -7.09
N VAL A 460 0.06 -6.55 -5.76
CA VAL A 460 -0.49 -5.57 -4.80
C VAL A 460 0.16 -4.18 -4.94
N PHE A 461 1.48 -4.12 -5.13
CA PHE A 461 2.19 -2.86 -5.38
C PHE A 461 1.99 -2.35 -6.83
N HIS A 462 1.81 -3.24 -7.81
CA HIS A 462 1.40 -2.85 -9.17
C HIS A 462 0.05 -2.12 -9.14
N GLN A 463 -0.96 -2.68 -8.47
CA GLN A 463 -2.26 -2.01 -8.30
C GLN A 463 -2.15 -0.65 -7.60
N PHE A 464 -1.14 -0.45 -6.74
CA PHE A 464 -0.84 0.85 -6.17
C PHE A 464 -0.28 1.80 -7.23
N LEU A 465 0.76 1.42 -7.98
CA LEU A 465 1.35 2.27 -9.03
C LEU A 465 0.32 2.61 -10.13
N GLU A 466 -0.51 1.66 -10.57
CA GLU A 466 -1.60 1.95 -11.52
C GLU A 466 -2.69 2.86 -10.92
N SER A 467 -2.97 2.75 -9.62
CA SER A 467 -3.86 3.71 -8.91
C SER A 467 -3.23 5.11 -8.82
N VAL A 468 -1.91 5.22 -8.63
CA VAL A 468 -1.17 6.49 -8.70
C VAL A 468 -1.28 7.07 -10.12
N ARG A 469 -1.08 6.26 -11.17
CA ARG A 469 -1.26 6.68 -12.57
C ARG A 469 -2.69 7.16 -12.85
N GLN A 470 -3.74 6.56 -12.27
CA GLN A 470 -5.11 7.08 -12.40
C GLN A 470 -5.25 8.49 -11.78
N ILE A 471 -4.72 8.71 -10.58
CA ILE A 471 -4.78 10.02 -9.91
C ILE A 471 -3.96 11.05 -10.71
N GLN A 472 -2.76 10.68 -11.16
CA GLN A 472 -1.90 11.51 -12.02
C GLN A 472 -2.60 11.88 -13.35
N ARG A 473 -3.35 10.95 -13.97
CA ARG A 473 -4.16 11.23 -15.18
C ARG A 473 -5.31 12.19 -14.90
N GLN A 474 -5.96 12.09 -13.73
CA GLN A 474 -7.06 12.98 -13.35
C GLN A 474 -6.57 14.37 -12.90
N PHE A 475 -5.31 14.48 -12.44
CA PHE A 475 -4.70 15.69 -11.91
C PHE A 475 -3.26 15.90 -12.44
N PRO A 476 -3.07 16.11 -13.76
CA PRO A 476 -1.75 16.07 -14.40
C PRO A 476 -0.76 17.16 -13.96
N GLU A 477 -1.26 18.27 -13.42
CA GLU A 477 -0.44 19.39 -12.95
C GLU A 477 0.01 19.25 -11.49
N ARG A 478 -0.42 18.18 -10.79
CA ARG A 478 -0.34 18.04 -9.33
C ARG A 478 0.72 17.05 -8.84
N PHE A 479 1.61 16.58 -9.72
CA PHE A 479 2.68 15.63 -9.40
C PHE A 479 4.01 16.10 -10.00
N GLU A 480 5.07 16.12 -9.19
CA GLU A 480 6.42 16.49 -9.62
C GLU A 480 7.07 15.40 -10.47
N PHE A 481 6.77 14.13 -10.18
CA PHE A 481 7.18 13.01 -11.01
C PHE A 481 6.22 12.82 -12.19
N ASN A 482 6.78 12.46 -13.33
CA ASN A 482 6.04 12.07 -14.53
C ASN A 482 5.76 10.55 -14.53
N GLU A 483 5.38 10.01 -15.68
CA GLU A 483 5.07 8.59 -15.82
C GLU A 483 6.31 7.68 -15.94
N ARG A 484 7.40 8.17 -16.56
CA ARG A 484 8.68 7.44 -16.70
C ARG A 484 9.19 6.97 -15.33
N PHE A 485 9.02 7.80 -14.31
CA PHE A 485 9.33 7.48 -12.93
C PHE A 485 8.58 6.23 -12.43
N LEU A 486 7.26 6.19 -12.61
CA LEU A 486 6.42 5.06 -12.19
C LEU A 486 6.74 3.80 -12.99
N HIS A 487 7.03 3.93 -14.29
CA HIS A 487 7.39 2.81 -15.15
C HIS A 487 8.77 2.23 -14.79
N GLN A 488 9.77 3.08 -14.55
CA GLN A 488 11.08 2.66 -14.02
C GLN A 488 10.96 2.01 -12.64
N LEU A 489 10.08 2.54 -11.77
CA LEU A 489 9.88 1.98 -10.44
C LEU A 489 9.23 0.58 -10.52
N TYR A 490 8.31 0.38 -11.47
CA TYR A 490 7.75 -0.93 -11.80
C TYR A 490 8.81 -1.89 -12.38
N HIS A 491 9.70 -1.42 -13.26
CA HIS A 491 10.82 -2.22 -13.75
C HIS A 491 11.75 -2.63 -12.58
N HIS A 492 12.15 -1.69 -11.73
CA HIS A 492 13.10 -1.96 -10.66
C HIS A 492 12.51 -2.74 -9.48
N LEU A 493 11.19 -2.74 -9.29
CA LEU A 493 10.45 -3.67 -8.44
C LEU A 493 10.76 -5.14 -8.75
N TYR A 494 11.05 -5.47 -10.01
CA TYR A 494 11.31 -6.84 -10.48
C TYR A 494 12.73 -7.10 -10.99
N SER A 495 13.49 -6.08 -11.40
CA SER A 495 14.88 -6.25 -11.91
C SER A 495 15.84 -6.90 -10.90
N CYS A 496 15.57 -6.75 -9.60
CA CYS A 496 16.46 -7.10 -8.49
C CYS A 496 17.88 -6.52 -8.57
N GLN A 497 18.06 -5.41 -9.28
CA GLN A 497 19.31 -4.64 -9.36
C GLN A 497 19.61 -3.83 -8.08
N PHE A 498 18.57 -3.50 -7.31
CA PHE A 498 18.66 -2.70 -6.08
C PHE A 498 18.06 -3.46 -4.90
N GLY A 499 18.57 -3.22 -3.68
CA GLY A 499 18.17 -3.96 -2.49
C GLY A 499 16.79 -3.57 -1.94
N THR A 500 16.28 -2.40 -2.31
CA THR A 500 15.10 -1.74 -1.74
C THR A 500 13.89 -2.68 -1.58
N PHE A 501 13.53 -3.45 -2.61
CA PHE A 501 12.33 -4.28 -2.62
C PHE A 501 12.54 -5.77 -2.31
N LEU A 502 13.76 -6.21 -1.96
CA LEU A 502 14.09 -7.65 -1.95
C LEU A 502 13.62 -8.45 -0.71
N PHE A 503 12.85 -7.84 0.19
CA PHE A 503 12.57 -8.38 1.54
C PHE A 503 11.16 -8.05 2.03
N ASN A 504 10.63 -8.86 2.94
CA ASN A 504 9.25 -8.78 3.42
C ASN A 504 9.03 -7.78 4.58
N CYS A 505 10.08 -7.36 5.30
CA CYS A 505 9.94 -6.35 6.36
C CYS A 505 11.21 -5.53 6.63
N GLU A 506 11.08 -4.47 7.44
CA GLU A 506 12.20 -3.60 7.84
C GLU A 506 13.30 -4.38 8.58
N ARG A 507 12.91 -5.29 9.49
CA ARG A 507 13.84 -6.14 10.26
C ARG A 507 14.81 -6.88 9.35
N GLU A 508 14.29 -7.54 8.31
CA GLU A 508 15.11 -8.31 7.36
C GLU A 508 16.16 -7.42 6.67
N ARG A 509 15.76 -6.22 6.21
CA ARG A 509 16.69 -5.27 5.54
C ARG A 509 17.70 -4.61 6.47
N ARG A 510 17.30 -4.30 7.71
CA ARG A 510 18.10 -3.51 8.68
C ARG A 510 18.90 -4.34 9.68
N MET A 511 18.55 -5.60 9.90
CA MET A 511 19.27 -6.53 10.80
C MET A 511 19.92 -7.71 10.06
N GLY A 512 19.32 -8.16 8.96
CA GLY A 512 19.72 -9.42 8.31
C GLY A 512 19.54 -10.65 9.21
N ASP A 513 20.26 -11.72 8.86
CA ASP A 513 20.21 -13.03 9.53
C ASP A 513 21.24 -13.18 10.67
N GLY A 514 22.13 -12.20 10.86
CA GLY A 514 23.11 -12.12 11.95
C GLY A 514 24.57 -12.39 11.57
N ASP A 515 24.83 -13.15 10.50
CA ASP A 515 26.18 -13.58 10.09
C ASP A 515 26.97 -12.55 9.24
N GLY A 516 26.66 -11.25 9.36
CA GLY A 516 27.36 -10.18 8.62
C GLY A 516 26.63 -8.83 8.65
N PRO A 517 27.12 -7.82 7.92
CA PRO A 517 26.44 -6.53 7.80
C PRO A 517 25.05 -6.70 7.16
N PRO A 518 24.06 -5.87 7.55
CA PRO A 518 22.68 -6.00 7.10
C PRO A 518 22.53 -5.75 5.59
N PRO A 519 21.48 -6.27 4.93
CA PRO A 519 21.28 -6.11 3.49
C PRO A 519 21.35 -4.67 2.98
N CYS A 520 20.88 -3.67 3.73
CA CYS A 520 20.98 -2.26 3.34
C CYS A 520 22.40 -1.68 3.33
N GLU A 521 23.39 -2.33 3.95
CA GLU A 521 24.81 -1.97 3.87
C GLU A 521 25.56 -2.75 2.76
N ARG A 522 24.88 -3.73 2.15
CA ARG A 522 25.45 -4.67 1.16
C ARG A 522 24.88 -4.52 -0.25
N THR A 523 23.94 -3.59 -0.44
CA THR A 523 23.18 -3.42 -1.69
C THR A 523 22.91 -1.92 -1.91
N VAL A 524 22.79 -1.49 -3.16
CA VAL A 524 22.48 -0.08 -3.49
C VAL A 524 20.96 0.16 -3.40
N SER A 525 20.53 1.36 -3.01
CA SER A 525 19.12 1.73 -2.98
C SER A 525 18.66 2.21 -4.37
N VAL A 526 17.43 1.90 -4.75
CA VAL A 526 16.84 2.39 -6.01
C VAL A 526 16.71 3.92 -6.00
N TRP A 527 16.62 4.53 -4.81
CA TRP A 527 16.55 5.99 -4.65
C TRP A 527 17.88 6.68 -4.97
N ASP A 528 19.03 5.98 -4.87
CA ASP A 528 20.34 6.51 -5.29
C ASP A 528 20.40 6.70 -6.82
N PHE A 529 19.71 5.82 -7.55
CA PHE A 529 19.52 5.92 -9.00
C PHE A 529 18.51 7.03 -9.37
N PHE A 530 17.32 7.03 -8.74
CA PHE A 530 16.29 8.02 -9.03
C PHE A 530 16.69 9.46 -8.70
N ASN A 531 17.46 9.67 -7.63
CA ASN A 531 17.98 10.99 -7.25
C ASN A 531 19.29 11.37 -7.98
N SER A 532 19.77 10.54 -8.93
CA SER A 532 20.87 10.96 -9.80
C SER A 532 20.42 12.08 -10.75
N PRO A 533 21.26 13.08 -11.09
CA PRO A 533 20.81 14.27 -11.83
C PRO A 533 20.13 13.98 -13.18
N SER A 534 20.64 12.99 -13.93
CA SER A 534 20.05 12.53 -15.20
C SER A 534 18.64 12.00 -15.02
N GLU A 535 18.43 11.19 -13.98
CA GLU A 535 17.14 10.55 -13.74
C GLU A 535 16.14 11.54 -13.13
N LEU A 536 16.58 12.46 -12.27
CA LEU A 536 15.73 13.55 -11.78
C LEU A 536 15.22 14.44 -12.93
N GLU A 537 16.08 14.81 -13.88
CA GLU A 537 15.68 15.63 -15.03
C GLU A 537 14.67 14.89 -15.92
N GLN A 538 14.94 13.62 -16.26
CA GLN A 538 14.06 12.82 -17.12
C GLN A 538 12.77 12.35 -16.44
N ASN A 539 12.74 12.23 -15.10
CA ASN A 539 11.56 11.80 -14.34
C ASN A 539 10.69 12.97 -13.85
N ARG A 540 11.13 14.22 -14.02
CA ARG A 540 10.34 15.39 -13.66
C ARG A 540 9.19 15.64 -14.65
N ASN A 541 8.05 16.05 -14.13
CA ASN A 541 6.89 16.48 -14.87
C ASN A 541 7.01 17.96 -15.25
N ALA A 542 6.98 18.25 -16.56
CA ALA A 542 7.07 19.61 -17.09
C ALA A 542 5.83 20.47 -16.78
N THR A 543 4.67 19.86 -16.49
CA THR A 543 3.43 20.58 -16.14
C THR A 543 3.18 20.66 -14.62
N TYR A 544 4.15 20.30 -13.77
CA TYR A 544 3.96 20.39 -12.32
C TYR A 544 3.88 21.84 -11.84
N ASP A 545 2.74 22.21 -11.26
CA ASP A 545 2.53 23.51 -10.61
C ASP A 545 2.26 23.34 -9.09
N PRO A 546 3.28 23.56 -8.23
CA PRO A 546 3.11 23.50 -6.78
C PRO A 546 2.24 24.63 -6.22
N SER A 547 1.92 25.69 -6.99
CA SER A 547 1.05 26.78 -6.51
C SER A 547 -0.42 26.35 -6.40
N LEU A 548 -0.82 25.32 -7.16
CA LEU A 548 -2.14 24.68 -7.05
C LEU A 548 -2.35 23.97 -5.69
N ASP A 549 -1.26 23.72 -4.95
CA ASP A 549 -1.27 23.05 -3.67
C ASP A 549 -1.23 23.98 -2.45
N ASP A 550 -1.29 25.31 -2.64
CA ASP A 550 -1.31 26.27 -1.52
C ASP A 550 -2.58 26.12 -0.64
N PRO A 551 -2.46 25.69 0.62
CA PRO A 551 -3.60 25.55 1.54
C PRO A 551 -4.22 26.90 1.96
N MET A 552 -3.53 28.02 1.74
CA MET A 552 -4.02 29.36 2.04
C MET A 552 -4.78 30.00 0.88
N SER A 553 -4.72 29.39 -0.32
CA SER A 553 -5.30 29.93 -1.55
C SER A 553 -6.81 30.12 -1.42
N ARG A 554 -7.28 31.30 -1.83
CA ARG A 554 -8.70 31.72 -1.79
C ARG A 554 -9.31 31.85 -3.17
N SER A 555 -8.70 31.23 -4.18
CA SER A 555 -9.30 31.17 -5.52
C SER A 555 -10.61 30.36 -5.49
N PRO A 556 -11.62 30.65 -6.34
CA PRO A 556 -12.87 29.89 -6.36
C PRO A 556 -12.75 28.41 -6.76
N LYS A 557 -11.55 27.92 -7.09
CA LYS A 557 -11.24 26.53 -7.43
C LYS A 557 -10.19 25.90 -6.49
N ALA A 558 -9.74 26.60 -5.44
CA ALA A 558 -8.74 26.07 -4.52
C ALA A 558 -9.30 24.87 -3.72
N ASP A 559 -8.59 23.75 -3.77
CA ASP A 559 -8.91 22.51 -3.03
C ASP A 559 -8.04 22.32 -1.77
N MET A 560 -7.28 23.34 -1.39
CA MET A 560 -6.31 23.35 -0.29
C MET A 560 -5.22 22.26 -0.39
N GLY A 561 -4.88 21.82 -1.61
CA GLY A 561 -3.89 20.77 -1.84
C GLY A 561 -4.45 19.35 -1.70
N VAL A 562 -5.78 19.17 -1.66
CA VAL A 562 -6.42 17.88 -1.41
C VAL A 562 -7.20 17.38 -2.63
N LEU A 563 -6.80 16.21 -3.13
CA LEU A 563 -7.35 15.59 -4.32
C LEU A 563 -8.47 14.60 -3.97
N PHE A 564 -9.54 14.59 -4.77
CA PHE A 564 -10.62 13.61 -4.67
C PHE A 564 -10.77 12.85 -5.98
N PRO A 565 -10.08 11.69 -6.16
CA PRO A 565 -10.16 10.94 -7.40
C PRO A 565 -11.57 10.39 -7.64
N ASN A 566 -11.96 10.37 -8.90
CA ASN A 566 -13.20 9.76 -9.37
C ASN A 566 -12.96 8.25 -9.61
N PRO A 567 -13.51 7.34 -8.76
CA PRO A 567 -13.29 5.90 -8.92
C PRO A 567 -14.01 5.31 -10.15
N ARG A 568 -14.88 6.06 -10.83
CA ARG A 568 -15.57 5.62 -12.06
C ARG A 568 -14.80 5.97 -13.33
N ASP A 569 -13.89 6.94 -13.26
CA ASP A 569 -12.97 7.24 -14.36
C ASP A 569 -11.66 6.45 -14.16
N VAL A 570 -11.70 5.18 -14.54
CA VAL A 570 -10.55 4.26 -14.52
C VAL A 570 -10.29 3.72 -15.93
N ARG A 571 -9.01 3.65 -16.30
CA ARG A 571 -8.52 3.22 -17.62
C ARG A 571 -7.31 2.31 -17.40
N PHE A 572 -7.05 1.35 -18.28
CA PHE A 572 -5.80 0.59 -18.24
C PHE A 572 -4.62 1.54 -18.47
N TRP A 573 -3.55 1.36 -17.70
CA TRP A 573 -2.25 1.99 -17.93
C TRP A 573 -1.57 1.38 -19.17
N HIS A 574 -2.09 1.73 -20.36
CA HIS A 574 -1.78 1.06 -21.63
C HIS A 574 -0.30 1.08 -21.98
N GLU A 575 0.39 2.16 -21.61
CA GLU A 575 1.82 2.38 -21.77
C GLU A 575 2.63 1.27 -21.07
N LEU A 576 2.28 0.92 -19.83
CA LEU A 576 2.93 -0.16 -19.06
C LEU A 576 2.68 -1.54 -19.68
N TYR A 577 1.51 -1.75 -20.29
CA TYR A 577 1.19 -3.01 -20.99
C TYR A 577 1.75 -3.07 -22.42
N GLY A 578 2.52 -2.05 -22.86
CA GLY A 578 3.11 -1.98 -24.19
C GLY A 578 2.10 -1.74 -25.33
N ARG A 579 1.00 -1.04 -25.04
CA ARG A 579 -0.14 -0.84 -25.96
C ARG A 579 -0.53 0.62 -26.14
N THR A 580 -1.31 0.88 -27.19
CA THR A 580 -1.95 2.18 -27.44
C THR A 580 -3.19 2.38 -26.54
N ASP A 581 -3.57 3.63 -26.33
CA ASP A 581 -4.79 3.97 -25.57
C ASP A 581 -6.04 3.47 -26.30
N GLU A 582 -6.02 3.57 -27.63
CA GLU A 582 -7.05 3.07 -28.53
C GLU A 582 -7.25 1.55 -28.39
N GLU A 583 -6.18 0.76 -28.26
CA GLU A 583 -6.23 -0.70 -28.09
C GLU A 583 -6.89 -1.14 -26.77
N MET A 584 -6.54 -0.53 -25.64
CA MET A 584 -7.01 -0.98 -24.33
C MET A 584 -8.25 -0.23 -23.82
N ASN A 585 -8.34 1.07 -24.11
CA ASN A 585 -9.33 1.98 -23.54
C ASN A 585 -10.27 2.63 -24.57
N GLY A 586 -10.03 2.42 -25.87
CA GLY A 586 -10.87 2.93 -26.95
C GLY A 586 -12.29 2.33 -26.96
N ARG A 587 -13.23 3.03 -27.61
CA ARG A 587 -14.61 2.52 -27.82
C ARG A 587 -14.58 1.18 -28.56
N LEU A 588 -15.51 0.28 -28.22
CA LEU A 588 -15.68 -1.00 -28.91
C LEU A 588 -16.02 -0.74 -30.38
N VAL A 589 -15.13 -1.13 -31.29
CA VAL A 589 -15.41 -1.15 -32.73
C VAL A 589 -15.99 -2.51 -33.07
N THR A 590 -17.31 -2.63 -33.02
CA THR A 590 -18.04 -3.78 -33.57
C THR A 590 -18.12 -3.63 -35.10
N SER A 591 -16.99 -3.79 -35.78
CA SER A 591 -17.00 -4.00 -37.23
C SER A 591 -17.61 -5.38 -37.51
N PRO A 592 -18.69 -5.49 -38.31
CA PRO A 592 -19.11 -6.77 -38.83
C PRO A 592 -18.01 -7.33 -39.74
N ALA A 593 -17.74 -8.64 -39.64
CA ALA A 593 -16.87 -9.32 -40.60
C ALA A 593 -17.48 -9.27 -42.01
N LEU A 594 -16.66 -9.49 -43.04
CA LEU A 594 -17.07 -9.28 -44.43
C LEU A 594 -18.25 -10.18 -44.83
N GLY A 595 -19.34 -9.55 -45.29
CA GLY A 595 -20.10 -10.06 -46.44
C GLY A 595 -21.09 -11.22 -46.21
N VAL A 596 -21.99 -11.12 -45.22
CA VAL A 596 -23.31 -11.78 -45.30
C VAL A 596 -24.39 -10.77 -44.90
N GLU A 597 -25.45 -10.66 -45.69
CA GLU A 597 -26.56 -9.73 -45.42
C GLU A 597 -27.43 -10.21 -44.24
N ALA A 598 -27.63 -9.33 -43.26
CA ALA A 598 -28.67 -9.44 -42.24
C ALA A 598 -29.22 -8.04 -41.93
N THR A 599 -30.53 -7.93 -41.69
CA THR A 599 -31.26 -6.66 -41.63
C THR A 599 -30.94 -5.82 -40.40
N VAL A 600 -30.93 -4.50 -40.58
CA VAL A 600 -30.67 -3.52 -39.52
C VAL A 600 -31.88 -3.33 -38.61
N GLU A 601 -31.69 -3.51 -37.30
CA GLU A 601 -32.46 -2.78 -36.28
C GLU A 601 -31.52 -1.82 -35.53
N SER A 602 -32.01 -0.60 -35.26
CA SER A 602 -31.22 0.48 -34.69
C SER A 602 -31.44 0.63 -33.18
N SER A 603 -30.38 0.41 -32.39
CA SER A 603 -30.39 0.63 -30.95
C SER A 603 -29.25 1.55 -30.53
N GLN A 604 -29.58 2.79 -30.12
CA GLN A 604 -28.66 3.66 -29.40
C GLN A 604 -28.68 3.26 -27.92
N ASP A 605 -27.53 2.95 -27.32
CA ASP A 605 -27.46 2.78 -25.86
C ASP A 605 -26.11 3.28 -25.30
N ASN A 606 -26.19 4.33 -24.47
CA ASN A 606 -25.06 4.89 -23.71
C ASN A 606 -25.36 4.75 -22.22
N PRO A 607 -24.77 3.77 -21.50
CA PRO A 607 -25.06 3.58 -20.09
C PRO A 607 -24.23 4.52 -19.20
N ILE A 608 -24.91 5.40 -18.46
CA ILE A 608 -24.92 5.47 -16.97
C ILE A 608 -25.87 6.62 -16.56
N GLN A 609 -27.18 6.36 -16.66
CA GLN A 609 -28.21 7.07 -15.89
C GLN A 609 -29.33 6.07 -15.52
N ARG A 610 -29.70 6.04 -14.25
CA ARG A 610 -30.94 5.40 -13.76
C ARG A 610 -31.49 6.21 -12.59
N SER A 611 -32.57 6.93 -12.84
CA SER A 611 -33.38 7.62 -11.84
C SER A 611 -34.84 7.26 -12.08
N ASN A 612 -35.40 6.39 -11.24
CA ASN A 612 -36.78 5.94 -11.41
C ASN A 612 -37.76 6.90 -10.71
N THR A 613 -38.67 7.47 -11.47
CA THR A 613 -40.02 7.88 -11.02
C THR A 613 -41.02 7.53 -12.14
N PRO A 614 -42.26 7.10 -11.82
CA PRO A 614 -43.13 6.45 -12.80
C PRO A 614 -43.88 7.43 -13.70
N SER A 615 -44.09 7.04 -14.96
CA SER A 615 -44.71 7.84 -16.01
C SER A 615 -46.25 7.94 -15.89
N SER A 616 -46.81 9.09 -16.27
CA SER A 616 -48.26 9.31 -16.43
C SER A 616 -48.77 8.95 -17.84
N ILE A 617 -50.06 8.62 -17.93
CA ILE A 617 -50.78 8.21 -19.14
C ILE A 617 -51.00 9.41 -20.10
N PRO A 618 -50.96 9.23 -21.45
CA PRO A 618 -51.01 10.33 -22.42
C PRO A 618 -52.42 10.83 -22.78
N LEU A 619 -52.50 12.07 -23.28
CA LEU A 619 -53.67 12.71 -23.91
C LEU A 619 -53.27 13.48 -25.19
N PRO A 620 -54.20 13.79 -26.12
CA PRO A 620 -53.87 14.18 -27.50
C PRO A 620 -53.93 15.73 -27.72
N PRO A 621 -54.00 16.33 -28.94
CA PRO A 621 -53.01 17.34 -29.35
C PRO A 621 -53.45 18.81 -29.14
N SER A 622 -52.48 19.72 -29.32
CA SER A 622 -52.52 21.17 -29.08
C SER A 622 -53.60 21.96 -29.85
N PRO A 623 -53.94 23.20 -29.41
CA PRO A 623 -53.36 24.34 -30.14
C PRO A 623 -53.08 25.67 -29.36
N SER A 624 -51.97 26.32 -29.77
CA SER A 624 -51.83 27.78 -30.01
C SER A 624 -51.59 28.85 -28.89
N LYS A 625 -50.61 29.72 -29.21
CA LYS A 625 -50.44 31.17 -28.88
C LYS A 625 -49.90 31.63 -27.50
N SER A 626 -49.24 32.79 -27.57
CA SER A 626 -48.45 33.54 -26.56
C SER A 626 -49.21 34.82 -26.10
N PRO A 627 -48.67 35.80 -25.31
CA PRO A 627 -47.32 35.97 -24.73
C PRO A 627 -47.28 36.42 -23.23
N ALA A 628 -46.11 36.92 -22.78
CA ALA A 628 -45.71 37.27 -21.41
C ALA A 628 -46.34 38.54 -20.79
N HIS A 629 -46.10 38.77 -19.47
CA HIS A 629 -45.58 40.05 -18.93
C HIS A 629 -45.08 39.93 -17.46
N SER A 630 -44.57 41.04 -16.88
CA SER A 630 -43.73 41.16 -15.67
C SER A 630 -44.33 42.10 -14.60
N LEU A 631 -43.89 42.06 -13.32
CA LEU A 631 -43.59 43.23 -12.43
C LEU A 631 -43.30 42.88 -10.93
N ALA A 632 -42.83 43.88 -10.16
CA ALA A 632 -42.64 43.98 -8.68
C ALA A 632 -42.60 45.49 -8.30
N PRO A 633 -42.14 46.04 -7.13
CA PRO A 633 -42.05 45.60 -5.71
C PRO A 633 -42.53 46.70 -4.66
N SER A 634 -42.54 46.42 -3.33
CA SER A 634 -42.42 47.40 -2.19
C SER A 634 -42.41 46.66 -0.80
N ARG A 635 -41.82 47.06 0.36
CA ARG A 635 -41.53 48.33 1.14
C ARG A 635 -42.74 48.81 2.01
N SER A 636 -42.70 49.30 3.26
CA SER A 636 -41.68 50.06 4.05
C SER A 636 -41.99 50.18 5.60
N THR A 637 -41.00 50.56 6.46
CA THR A 637 -41.04 51.48 7.67
C THR A 637 -42.00 51.24 8.90
N SER A 638 -41.82 51.78 10.14
CA SER A 638 -40.70 52.32 10.97
C SER A 638 -41.17 52.78 12.41
N ILE A 639 -40.33 53.49 13.20
CA ILE A 639 -40.62 54.38 14.40
C ILE A 639 -40.51 53.75 15.83
N SER A 640 -40.50 54.58 16.90
CA SER A 640 -40.05 54.32 18.31
C SER A 640 -40.56 55.42 19.30
N VAL A 641 -40.12 55.47 20.60
CA VAL A 641 -39.97 56.65 21.54
C VAL A 641 -40.06 56.32 23.08
N VAL A 642 -38.95 56.53 23.82
CA VAL A 642 -38.69 57.15 25.18
C VAL A 642 -39.43 56.71 26.51
N PRO A 643 -38.77 56.70 27.72
CA PRO A 643 -39.26 56.04 28.96
C PRO A 643 -39.45 56.94 30.23
N ARG A 644 -39.68 56.34 31.41
CA ARG A 644 -39.58 56.97 32.77
C ARG A 644 -39.07 56.01 33.88
N SER A 645 -38.67 56.58 35.02
CA SER A 645 -37.93 55.99 36.16
C SER A 645 -38.75 55.83 37.46
N ILE A 646 -38.27 55.05 38.45
CA ILE A 646 -38.33 55.31 39.93
C ILE A 646 -37.61 54.19 40.75
N SER A 647 -37.26 54.46 42.01
CA SER A 647 -36.67 53.55 43.05
C SER A 647 -37.17 54.04 44.45
N PRO A 648 -36.74 53.58 45.66
CA PRO A 648 -35.86 52.45 46.08
C PRO A 648 -36.29 51.67 47.39
N ILE A 649 -35.60 50.56 47.76
CA ILE A 649 -35.17 50.15 49.16
C ILE A 649 -36.31 49.88 50.25
N PRO A 650 -36.13 49.35 51.50
CA PRO A 650 -35.05 48.65 52.26
C PRO A 650 -35.39 47.25 52.88
N SER A 651 -34.40 46.61 53.56
CA SER A 651 -34.49 45.71 54.78
C SER A 651 -35.29 44.37 54.72
N SER A 652 -34.95 43.27 55.42
CA SER A 652 -33.81 42.78 56.26
C SER A 652 -33.92 41.22 56.37
N SER A 653 -33.37 40.38 57.28
CA SER A 653 -32.65 40.47 58.58
C SER A 653 -31.91 39.14 58.92
N SER A 654 -31.38 38.96 60.15
CA SER A 654 -30.80 37.71 60.74
C SER A 654 -31.39 37.49 62.17
N PRO A 655 -30.89 36.65 63.12
CA PRO A 655 -29.83 35.59 63.17
C PRO A 655 -30.40 34.21 63.66
N ILE A 656 -29.72 33.14 64.18
CA ILE A 656 -28.72 32.93 65.26
C ILE A 656 -28.03 31.52 65.16
N THR A 657 -26.77 31.45 65.64
CA THR A 657 -25.79 30.34 66.01
C THR A 657 -26.04 28.83 65.73
N GLU A 658 -25.10 27.87 65.77
CA GLU A 658 -23.69 27.69 66.26
C GLU A 658 -23.03 26.46 65.51
N SER A 659 -21.83 25.88 65.72
CA SER A 659 -20.65 26.02 66.62
C SER A 659 -19.34 25.46 65.97
N LEU A 660 -18.22 25.34 66.72
CA LEU A 660 -16.88 24.77 66.38
C LEU A 660 -16.23 24.15 67.67
N PRO A 661 -15.02 23.48 67.74
CA PRO A 661 -13.81 23.61 66.91
C PRO A 661 -12.89 22.34 66.69
N LEU A 662 -11.66 22.56 66.17
CA LEU A 662 -10.49 21.65 66.07
C LEU A 662 -9.40 21.98 67.13
N PRO A 663 -8.42 21.08 67.41
CA PRO A 663 -7.01 21.38 67.08
C PRO A 663 -6.14 20.13 66.69
N GLY A 664 -4.80 20.29 66.62
CA GLY A 664 -3.84 19.39 65.92
C GLY A 664 -2.76 18.62 66.74
N PRO A 665 -1.50 18.47 66.24
CA PRO A 665 -0.62 17.30 66.46
C PRO A 665 0.46 17.41 67.56
N PRO A 666 1.22 16.31 67.84
CA PRO A 666 2.70 16.36 67.80
C PRO A 666 3.39 15.06 67.26
N SER A 667 4.71 14.87 67.53
CA SER A 667 5.61 13.90 66.85
C SER A 667 6.77 13.34 67.71
N ARG A 668 7.46 12.26 67.23
CA ARG A 668 8.74 11.64 67.71
C ARG A 668 8.66 10.80 69.01
N VAL A 669 9.59 9.88 69.38
CA VAL A 669 10.89 9.35 68.83
C VAL A 669 10.91 7.79 69.00
N ASP A 670 11.88 6.93 68.61
CA ASP A 670 13.35 7.07 68.47
C ASP A 670 14.07 6.17 67.39
N SER A 671 14.78 5.10 67.79
CA SER A 671 15.93 4.44 67.10
C SER A 671 15.78 2.89 67.01
N PHE A 672 16.67 2.03 66.46
CA PHE A 672 18.14 2.00 66.30
C PHE A 672 18.66 1.32 65.00
N LYS A 673 19.99 1.39 64.78
CA LYS A 673 20.86 0.81 63.72
C LYS A 673 22.13 0.18 64.41
N PRO A 674 23.21 -0.39 63.78
CA PRO A 674 23.76 -0.20 62.41
C PRO A 674 24.52 -1.41 61.73
N PHE A 675 25.20 -1.13 60.59
CA PHE A 675 26.23 -1.92 59.83
C PHE A 675 25.79 -3.22 59.12
N GLY A 676 26.50 -3.75 58.10
CA GLY A 676 27.75 -3.33 57.43
C GLY A 676 27.92 -3.91 55.99
N VAL A 677 29.09 -3.73 55.35
CA VAL A 677 29.31 -3.95 53.88
C VAL A 677 30.32 -5.07 53.59
N SER A 678 30.13 -5.85 52.51
CA SER A 678 31.23 -6.47 51.73
C SER A 678 30.79 -6.92 50.32
N SER A 679 31.76 -7.26 49.45
CA SER A 679 31.61 -7.55 48.01
C SER A 679 32.58 -8.66 47.55
N SER A 680 32.24 -9.44 46.50
CA SER A 680 33.20 -10.15 45.61
C SER A 680 32.50 -10.75 44.37
N ALA A 681 33.30 -11.10 43.35
CA ALA A 681 32.88 -11.72 42.08
C ALA A 681 33.78 -12.95 41.73
N ILE A 682 34.00 -13.25 40.43
CA ILE A 682 34.92 -14.28 39.83
C ILE A 682 34.31 -15.70 39.73
N SER A 683 34.64 -16.60 38.77
CA SER A 683 34.89 -16.48 37.30
C SER A 683 35.05 -17.89 36.65
N MET A 684 34.73 -18.01 35.34
CA MET A 684 35.20 -18.94 34.26
C MET A 684 35.50 -20.46 34.44
N LYS A 685 34.95 -21.24 33.48
CA LYS A 685 35.57 -22.17 32.46
C LYS A 685 37.10 -22.41 32.47
N PRO A 686 37.65 -23.41 31.70
CA PRO A 686 37.09 -24.66 31.12
C PRO A 686 38.01 -25.92 31.31
N ALA A 687 37.61 -27.09 30.77
CA ALA A 687 38.50 -28.25 30.54
C ALA A 687 37.93 -29.16 29.41
N SER A 688 38.75 -30.00 28.76
CA SER A 688 38.29 -30.95 27.70
C SER A 688 39.33 -32.03 27.35
N SER A 689 38.90 -33.28 27.07
CA SER A 689 39.75 -34.34 26.51
C SER A 689 38.98 -35.41 25.70
N SER A 690 39.72 -36.09 24.81
CA SER A 690 39.39 -37.17 23.86
C SER A 690 38.82 -38.48 24.49
N THR A 691 38.40 -39.55 23.78
CA THR A 691 38.97 -40.17 22.54
C THR A 691 37.99 -41.11 21.79
N THR A 692 38.29 -41.41 20.52
CA THR A 692 37.64 -42.38 19.59
C THR A 692 38.26 -43.81 19.69
N PRO A 693 37.99 -44.85 18.84
CA PRO A 693 37.13 -44.98 17.63
C PRO A 693 36.29 -46.30 17.50
N ALA A 694 35.78 -46.57 16.28
CA ALA A 694 35.27 -47.86 15.72
C ALA A 694 33.86 -48.36 16.19
N SER A 695 33.05 -49.04 15.35
CA SER A 695 33.04 -49.19 13.87
C SER A 695 31.66 -49.68 13.33
N SER A 696 31.43 -49.50 12.03
CA SER A 696 30.63 -50.36 11.13
C SER A 696 29.19 -50.80 11.50
N SER A 697 28.18 -50.33 10.76
CA SER A 697 27.51 -51.11 9.69
C SER A 697 26.08 -50.63 9.36
N ASN A 698 25.61 -50.95 8.15
CA ASN A 698 24.27 -50.60 7.65
C ASN A 698 23.18 -51.55 8.21
N ARG A 699 21.96 -51.03 8.46
CA ARG A 699 20.79 -51.46 7.66
C ARG A 699 19.57 -50.54 7.77
N VAL A 700 18.85 -50.43 6.66
CA VAL A 700 17.47 -49.93 6.56
C VAL A 700 16.49 -51.04 6.95
N THR A 701 15.52 -50.74 7.82
CA THR A 701 14.14 -51.24 7.72
C THR A 701 13.17 -50.42 8.56
N THR A 702 11.96 -50.20 8.04
CA THR A 702 10.78 -49.72 8.77
C THR A 702 10.14 -50.85 9.60
N PRO A 703 9.36 -50.52 10.63
CA PRO A 703 8.16 -51.30 10.96
C PRO A 703 6.87 -50.46 11.04
N LYS A 704 5.73 -51.15 10.94
CA LYS A 704 4.38 -50.61 11.20
C LYS A 704 3.97 -50.83 12.66
N THR A 705 2.90 -50.15 13.09
CA THR A 705 2.09 -50.40 14.30
C THR A 705 1.56 -51.86 14.37
N PRO A 706 1.30 -52.43 15.56
CA PRO A 706 0.02 -52.20 16.27
C PRO A 706 0.04 -52.25 17.83
N ASP A 707 -0.99 -51.63 18.45
CA ASP A 707 -1.97 -52.12 19.46
C ASP A 707 -1.59 -53.20 20.53
N PHE A 708 -2.14 -53.25 21.77
CA PHE A 708 -3.28 -52.55 22.40
C PHE A 708 -3.31 -52.69 23.97
N PHE A 709 -4.02 -51.75 24.66
CA PHE A 709 -4.65 -51.77 26.01
C PHE A 709 -3.90 -52.07 27.34
N GLY A 710 -4.38 -51.46 28.46
CA GLY A 710 -3.84 -51.73 29.82
C GLY A 710 -4.51 -51.18 31.12
N SER A 711 -5.41 -50.16 31.13
CA SER A 711 -6.11 -49.63 32.35
C SER A 711 -5.23 -48.92 33.44
N SER A 712 -5.70 -48.03 34.34
CA SER A 712 -7.03 -47.40 34.55
C SER A 712 -6.93 -46.04 35.31
N GLY A 713 -7.73 -45.03 34.93
CA GLY A 713 -8.08 -43.85 35.75
C GLY A 713 -6.97 -42.78 35.98
N VAL A 714 -7.21 -41.54 36.41
CA VAL A 714 -8.42 -40.71 36.73
C VAL A 714 -7.93 -39.23 36.66
N LYS A 715 -8.54 -38.18 36.08
CA LYS A 715 -9.72 -37.88 35.21
C LYS A 715 -9.43 -36.52 34.50
N SER A 716 -10.26 -36.07 33.54
CA SER A 716 -10.25 -34.68 33.03
C SER A 716 -11.66 -34.22 32.63
N VAL A 717 -11.92 -32.90 32.60
CA VAL A 717 -13.23 -32.29 32.31
C VAL A 717 -13.13 -31.36 31.09
N TRP A 718 -13.35 -31.94 29.90
CA TRP A 718 -13.66 -31.21 28.67
C TRP A 718 -14.71 -32.01 27.89
N GLY A 719 -15.89 -31.43 27.64
CA GLY A 719 -16.96 -32.13 26.94
C GLY A 719 -18.35 -31.52 27.11
N LYS A 720 -18.63 -30.44 26.36
CA LYS A 720 -19.97 -30.00 25.92
C LYS A 720 -19.86 -28.75 25.03
N LEU A 721 -19.61 -28.96 23.74
CA LEU A 721 -19.96 -28.02 22.67
C LEU A 721 -20.68 -28.80 21.55
N SER A 722 -21.52 -28.10 20.80
CA SER A 722 -22.71 -28.68 20.15
C SER A 722 -22.51 -29.19 18.72
N LEU A 723 -23.37 -30.15 18.33
CA LEU A 723 -23.43 -30.82 17.03
C LEU A 723 -23.61 -29.88 15.80
N ASN A 724 -23.94 -28.61 16.00
CA ASN A 724 -24.14 -27.65 14.90
C ASN A 724 -22.82 -27.21 14.22
N ALA A 725 -21.66 -27.44 14.85
CA ALA A 725 -20.36 -27.03 14.29
C ALA A 725 -20.00 -27.80 12.99
N SER A 726 -20.33 -29.09 12.91
CA SER A 726 -20.00 -29.93 11.75
C SER A 726 -20.84 -29.59 10.52
N ALA A 727 -22.11 -29.23 10.71
CA ALA A 727 -23.00 -28.82 9.61
C ALA A 727 -22.52 -27.53 8.94
N ALA A 728 -22.08 -26.55 9.74
CA ALA A 728 -21.46 -25.33 9.24
C ALA A 728 -20.14 -25.61 8.48
N PHE A 729 -19.37 -26.61 8.92
CA PHE A 729 -18.14 -27.03 8.22
C PHE A 729 -18.43 -27.63 6.85
N SER A 730 -19.42 -28.53 6.72
CA SER A 730 -19.80 -29.12 5.42
C SER A 730 -20.33 -28.07 4.45
N ALA A 731 -21.22 -27.17 4.89
CA ALA A 731 -21.76 -26.11 4.02
C ALA A 731 -20.68 -25.13 3.51
N VAL A 732 -19.66 -24.84 4.34
CA VAL A 732 -18.50 -24.03 3.93
C VAL A 732 -17.56 -24.83 3.00
N GLN A 733 -17.46 -26.15 3.15
CA GLN A 733 -16.69 -27.02 2.25
C GLN A 733 -17.34 -27.08 0.86
N GLU A 734 -18.66 -27.27 0.78
CA GLU A 734 -19.42 -27.29 -0.48
C GLU A 734 -19.33 -25.94 -1.20
N ALA A 735 -19.47 -24.83 -0.48
CA ALA A 735 -19.28 -23.47 -1.02
C ALA A 735 -17.84 -23.19 -1.51
N TYR A 736 -16.85 -24.00 -1.14
CA TYR A 736 -15.47 -23.89 -1.60
C TYR A 736 -15.13 -24.84 -2.77
N VAL A 737 -15.97 -25.86 -3.01
CA VAL A 737 -15.82 -26.82 -4.13
C VAL A 737 -16.72 -26.47 -5.32
N GLY A 738 -17.90 -25.88 -5.07
CA GLY A 738 -18.90 -25.53 -6.09
C GLY A 738 -18.53 -24.40 -7.06
N LEU A 739 -17.26 -24.00 -7.14
CA LEU A 739 -16.74 -22.98 -8.07
C LEU A 739 -15.76 -23.54 -9.11
N SER A 740 -15.64 -24.86 -9.24
CA SER A 740 -14.74 -25.51 -10.20
C SER A 740 -15.32 -26.76 -10.87
N GLN A 741 -16.39 -26.61 -11.65
CA GLN A 741 -16.79 -27.55 -12.71
C GLN A 741 -17.83 -26.96 -13.66
N ASP A 742 -17.49 -26.84 -14.95
CA ASP A 742 -18.44 -26.65 -16.05
C ASP A 742 -18.82 -28.02 -16.63
N PRO A 743 -20.10 -28.42 -16.63
CA PRO A 743 -20.58 -29.52 -17.45
C PRO A 743 -21.02 -29.02 -18.83
N ARG A 744 -20.51 -29.62 -19.91
CA ARG A 744 -21.16 -29.55 -21.23
C ARG A 744 -22.42 -30.43 -21.18
N GLY A 745 -23.53 -29.93 -21.69
CA GLY A 745 -24.86 -30.52 -21.47
C GLY A 745 -25.22 -31.69 -22.37
N ASP A 746 -26.38 -32.26 -22.07
CA ASP A 746 -27.20 -33.09 -22.97
C ASP A 746 -28.69 -32.72 -22.71
N ASP A 747 -29.56 -32.92 -23.69
CA ASP A 747 -30.95 -32.44 -23.67
C ASP A 747 -31.94 -33.47 -23.09
N THR A 748 -32.96 -33.01 -22.36
CA THR A 748 -34.41 -33.23 -22.63
C THR A 748 -35.32 -33.07 -21.40
N LYS A 749 -36.60 -32.74 -21.68
CA LYS A 749 -37.80 -32.79 -20.81
C LYS A 749 -37.99 -31.71 -19.74
N THR A 750 -38.64 -30.64 -20.20
CA THR A 750 -39.78 -29.95 -19.55
C THR A 750 -40.52 -30.71 -18.44
N GLU A 751 -40.84 -30.02 -17.34
CA GLU A 751 -42.20 -29.51 -17.10
C GLU A 751 -42.25 -28.35 -16.08
N GLU A 752 -43.45 -27.84 -15.80
CA GLU A 752 -43.80 -26.55 -15.16
C GLU A 752 -43.28 -26.37 -13.69
N LEU A 753 -43.14 -25.17 -13.09
CA LEU A 753 -44.21 -24.18 -12.84
C LEU A 753 -43.75 -22.71 -12.64
N ARG A 754 -44.75 -21.82 -12.67
CA ARG A 754 -44.66 -20.35 -12.66
C ARG A 754 -44.40 -19.76 -11.27
N GLY A 755 -43.74 -18.59 -11.21
CA GLY A 755 -43.75 -17.70 -10.06
C GLY A 755 -42.94 -16.42 -10.31
N ARG A 756 -43.58 -15.25 -10.36
CA ARG A 756 -42.95 -13.97 -10.74
C ARG A 756 -43.19 -12.91 -9.65
N ASP A 757 -42.24 -11.99 -9.51
CA ASP A 757 -42.31 -10.64 -8.91
C ASP A 757 -43.39 -10.37 -7.82
N ASN A 758 -42.99 -10.01 -6.58
CA ASN A 758 -43.21 -8.63 -6.07
C ASN A 758 -42.77 -8.30 -4.61
N LEU A 759 -42.66 -6.97 -4.42
CA LEU A 759 -42.83 -6.13 -3.22
C LEU A 759 -41.76 -6.00 -2.11
N ASN A 760 -41.58 -4.73 -1.71
CA ASN A 760 -40.96 -4.23 -0.48
C ASN A 760 -42.05 -3.81 0.54
N ALA A 761 -41.63 -3.44 1.77
CA ALA A 761 -42.46 -3.05 2.93
C ALA A 761 -43.25 -4.24 3.52
N TRP A 762 -43.53 -4.32 4.84
CA TRP A 762 -43.82 -3.28 5.83
C TRP A 762 -43.13 -3.53 7.18
N GLY A 763 -43.50 -2.75 8.22
CA GLY A 763 -43.17 -3.05 9.62
C GLY A 763 -44.38 -2.88 10.55
N GLU A 764 -44.27 -3.49 11.74
CA GLU A 764 -45.15 -3.34 12.92
C GLU A 764 -46.60 -3.91 12.82
N PRO A 765 -47.22 -4.34 13.96
CA PRO A 765 -47.68 -5.75 14.04
C PRO A 765 -49.10 -5.98 14.62
N GLU A 766 -49.33 -7.18 15.19
CA GLU A 766 -50.53 -7.69 15.93
C GLU A 766 -51.76 -8.09 15.06
N PRO A 767 -52.74 -8.92 15.55
CA PRO A 767 -52.97 -9.31 16.96
C PRO A 767 -53.29 -10.78 17.32
N SER A 768 -53.32 -11.02 18.65
CA SER A 768 -54.13 -12.02 19.41
C SER A 768 -53.58 -13.46 19.54
N GLN A 769 -53.84 -14.28 20.58
CA GLN A 769 -54.76 -14.30 21.75
C GLN A 769 -54.00 -14.90 22.98
N SER A 770 -54.40 -14.96 24.27
CA SER A 770 -55.28 -14.24 25.21
C SER A 770 -55.31 -15.03 26.54
N MET A 771 -54.86 -14.49 27.69
CA MET A 771 -55.15 -14.93 29.09
C MET A 771 -54.30 -14.07 30.06
N GLY A 772 -54.78 -13.54 31.19
CA GLY A 772 -56.15 -13.40 31.71
C GLY A 772 -56.12 -12.80 33.14
N THR A 773 -56.99 -11.82 33.42
CA THR A 773 -57.27 -11.14 34.72
C THR A 773 -56.07 -10.43 35.43
N ASN A 774 -56.22 -9.39 36.27
CA ASN A 774 -57.41 -8.74 36.87
C ASN A 774 -57.15 -7.24 37.22
N THR A 775 -58.17 -6.37 37.11
CA THR A 775 -58.55 -5.16 37.95
C THR A 775 -57.49 -4.22 38.59
N ILE A 776 -57.62 -2.88 38.72
CA ILE A 776 -58.70 -1.90 38.40
C ILE A 776 -58.12 -0.44 38.36
N ASN A 777 -58.87 0.50 37.78
CA ASN A 777 -58.57 1.95 37.57
C ASN A 777 -58.78 2.83 38.85
N PRO A 778 -58.28 4.10 38.98
CA PRO A 778 -58.87 5.26 38.25
C PRO A 778 -58.02 6.54 37.95
N TRP A 779 -58.07 6.99 36.69
CA TRP A 779 -58.49 8.33 36.20
C TRP A 779 -57.69 9.66 36.44
N SER A 780 -57.35 10.33 35.31
CA SER A 780 -57.15 11.81 35.08
C SER A 780 -55.96 12.56 35.74
N THR A 781 -55.40 13.65 35.16
CA THR A 781 -55.84 14.49 34.01
C THR A 781 -54.65 14.98 33.13
N MET A 782 -54.92 15.23 31.84
CA MET A 782 -54.09 15.99 30.86
C MET A 782 -54.55 17.48 30.81
N PRO A 783 -54.08 18.43 29.93
CA PRO A 783 -53.07 18.36 28.84
C PRO A 783 -52.06 19.56 28.75
N SER A 784 -51.09 19.49 27.81
CA SER A 784 -50.53 20.60 26.96
C SER A 784 -49.86 21.86 27.59
N SER A 785 -48.97 22.63 26.93
CA SER A 785 -48.01 22.42 25.80
C SER A 785 -47.06 23.63 25.68
N SER A 786 -45.95 23.50 24.93
CA SER A 786 -44.89 24.52 24.62
C SER A 786 -45.41 25.79 23.90
N PRO A 787 -44.68 26.94 23.76
CA PRO A 787 -43.33 27.02 23.12
C PRO A 787 -42.32 28.19 23.42
N SER A 788 -41.02 27.92 23.20
CA SER A 788 -39.96 28.70 22.47
C SER A 788 -39.45 30.14 22.83
N SER A 789 -38.24 30.44 22.30
CA SER A 789 -37.42 31.70 22.24
C SER A 789 -36.56 32.06 23.49
N LEU A 790 -35.28 32.51 23.45
CA LEU A 790 -34.44 33.37 22.56
C LEU A 790 -34.68 34.89 22.75
N ALA A 791 -33.71 35.81 22.93
CA ALA A 791 -32.23 35.73 23.05
C ALA A 791 -31.61 37.01 23.73
N LEU A 792 -30.27 37.17 23.68
CA LEU A 792 -29.39 38.23 24.27
C LEU A 792 -29.68 39.68 23.80
N PRO A 793 -29.21 40.73 24.53
CA PRO A 793 -27.91 41.39 24.21
C PRO A 793 -27.10 41.95 25.41
N SER A 794 -25.97 42.62 25.12
CA SER A 794 -24.96 43.20 26.05
C SER A 794 -25.13 44.71 26.35
N PRO A 795 -24.22 45.35 27.12
CA PRO A 795 -23.41 46.44 26.54
C PRO A 795 -21.97 46.62 27.11
N PHE A 796 -21.23 47.58 26.53
CA PHE A 796 -20.01 48.26 27.06
C PHE A 796 -20.42 49.33 28.14
N GLU A 797 -19.61 50.17 28.80
CA GLU A 797 -18.22 50.66 28.61
C GLU A 797 -17.57 51.20 29.93
N ASN A 798 -16.37 51.81 29.84
CA ASN A 798 -15.58 52.48 30.89
C ASN A 798 -16.29 53.59 31.70
N PRO A 799 -15.75 53.97 32.88
CA PRO A 799 -15.34 55.38 33.06
C PRO A 799 -14.11 55.67 33.97
N TRP A 800 -13.43 56.82 33.72
CA TRP A 800 -12.36 57.52 34.49
C TRP A 800 -10.96 56.85 34.65
N GLY A 801 -9.80 57.54 34.51
CA GLY A 801 -9.49 58.83 33.84
C GLY A 801 -8.51 59.80 34.56
N SER A 802 -7.25 59.94 34.09
CA SER A 802 -6.32 61.10 34.31
C SER A 802 -4.98 60.94 33.52
N ILE A 803 -4.51 61.89 32.67
CA ILE A 803 -3.61 63.06 32.94
C ILE A 803 -2.18 62.60 33.34
N ARG A 804 -1.01 62.92 32.72
CA ARG A 804 -0.47 63.88 31.70
C ARG A 804 0.54 63.13 30.77
N GLY A 805 1.09 63.63 29.66
CA GLY A 805 1.07 64.93 28.96
C GLY A 805 1.94 64.89 27.67
N SER A 806 1.90 65.92 26.81
CA SER A 806 2.43 65.96 25.41
C SER A 806 3.64 66.94 25.26
N PRO A 807 4.15 67.35 24.05
CA PRO A 807 3.85 67.00 22.64
C PRO A 807 5.06 66.90 21.64
N LEU A 808 4.76 66.69 20.33
CA LEU A 808 5.64 66.86 19.12
C LEU A 808 6.75 65.79 18.90
N LYS A 809 7.26 65.50 17.68
CA LYS A 809 7.13 66.11 16.33
C LYS A 809 7.41 65.08 15.19
N GLU A 810 6.98 65.36 13.96
CA GLU A 810 7.34 64.70 12.68
C GLU A 810 8.46 65.49 11.93
N PRO A 811 9.04 65.04 10.78
CA PRO A 811 9.09 63.72 10.09
C PRO A 811 10.53 63.28 9.63
N GLU A 812 10.59 62.31 8.68
CA GLU A 812 11.61 62.08 7.61
C GLU A 812 12.94 61.29 7.83
N THR A 813 12.99 60.13 7.15
CA THR A 813 14.11 59.55 6.34
C THR A 813 15.38 58.91 6.97
N SER A 814 15.97 58.01 6.15
CA SER A 814 17.35 57.49 6.12
C SER A 814 17.68 56.15 6.80
N GLU A 815 18.82 55.59 6.36
CA GLU A 815 19.19 54.18 6.17
C GLU A 815 19.53 53.36 7.43
N SER A 816 19.34 52.03 7.29
CA SER A 816 20.15 50.95 7.90
C SER A 816 20.14 50.74 9.43
N LEU A 817 19.89 49.49 9.84
CA LEU A 817 20.80 48.63 10.64
C LEU A 817 20.07 47.38 11.12
N ASN A 818 20.63 46.19 10.83
CA ASN A 818 20.25 44.94 11.50
C ASN A 818 21.07 44.79 12.80
N PRO A 819 20.44 44.30 13.88
CA PRO A 819 21.14 43.44 14.84
C PRO A 819 20.47 42.06 14.95
N SER A 820 21.24 41.01 14.68
CA SER A 820 20.84 39.62 14.87
C SER A 820 20.89 39.20 16.34
N SER A 821 19.85 38.52 16.85
CA SER A 821 19.90 37.81 18.13
C SER A 821 20.39 36.38 17.95
N SER A 822 21.52 36.03 18.57
CA SER A 822 22.22 34.74 18.42
C SER A 822 21.64 33.60 19.27
N LEU A 823 21.68 32.37 18.72
CA LEU A 823 21.75 31.15 19.52
C LEU A 823 23.22 30.74 19.73
N PRO A 824 23.59 30.06 20.84
CA PRO A 824 24.97 29.70 21.14
C PRO A 824 25.48 28.50 20.30
N LEU A 825 26.79 28.44 20.12
CA LEU A 825 27.50 27.37 19.41
C LEU A 825 28.09 26.32 20.37
N ASP A 826 28.23 25.09 19.87
CA ASP A 826 28.87 23.95 20.52
C ASP A 826 30.39 23.95 20.23
N PRO A 827 31.30 23.88 21.23
CA PRO A 827 32.73 24.19 21.02
C PRO A 827 33.64 22.97 20.77
N THR A 828 33.71 22.46 19.54
CA THR A 828 34.82 21.59 19.09
C THR A 828 35.14 21.70 17.58
N VAL A 829 36.20 22.42 17.23
CA VAL A 829 37.18 22.21 16.12
C VAL A 829 38.01 23.50 15.91
N PRO A 830 39.35 23.44 15.76
CA PRO A 830 40.20 24.62 15.57
C PRO A 830 40.27 25.09 14.10
N PRO A 831 40.51 26.41 13.84
CA PRO A 831 40.51 26.97 12.49
C PRO A 831 41.89 26.99 11.80
N ALA A 832 41.90 26.93 10.46
CA ALA A 832 43.10 27.08 9.64
C ALA A 832 42.87 28.06 8.45
N LEU A 833 43.26 29.33 8.68
CA LEU A 833 43.75 30.35 7.73
C LEU A 833 43.08 30.54 6.35
N HIS A 834 42.52 31.74 6.15
CA HIS A 834 42.13 32.29 4.84
C HIS A 834 43.34 32.73 3.98
N SER A 835 43.22 32.53 2.65
CA SER A 835 43.49 33.58 1.66
C SER A 835 42.83 33.23 0.31
N SER A 836 42.69 34.14 -0.64
CA SER A 836 41.77 35.30 -0.73
C SER A 836 42.04 36.04 -2.06
N LEU A 837 40.98 36.54 -2.73
CA LEU A 837 41.01 37.41 -3.93
C LEU A 837 41.42 36.73 -5.27
N PRO A 838 41.12 37.34 -6.45
CA PRO A 838 39.84 37.94 -6.85
C PRO A 838 39.37 37.55 -8.29
N ARG A 839 38.25 38.15 -8.75
CA ARG A 839 37.64 37.97 -10.09
C ARG A 839 38.36 38.71 -11.23
N GLY A 840 38.23 38.15 -12.45
CA GLY A 840 38.37 38.81 -13.77
C GLY A 840 38.60 37.77 -14.88
N VAL A 841 38.31 37.96 -16.18
CA VAL A 841 37.48 38.90 -16.98
C VAL A 841 37.03 38.12 -18.25
N GLU A 842 36.12 38.69 -19.05
CA GLU A 842 35.50 38.23 -20.32
C GLU A 842 36.38 37.52 -21.39
N GLY A 843 35.73 36.77 -22.29
CA GLY A 843 36.31 36.20 -23.54
C GLY A 843 36.10 34.67 -23.66
N SER A 844 35.14 34.10 -24.40
CA SER A 844 34.72 34.23 -25.82
C SER A 844 35.48 33.32 -26.80
N LEU A 845 34.72 32.44 -27.49
CA LEU A 845 35.02 31.70 -28.73
C LEU A 845 36.31 30.86 -28.85
N GLY A 846 36.16 29.53 -28.92
CA GLY A 846 37.18 28.58 -29.39
C GLY A 846 36.58 27.20 -29.67
N ARG A 847 36.90 26.58 -30.82
CA ARG A 847 36.31 25.31 -31.31
C ARG A 847 37.41 24.48 -32.00
N LEU A 848 37.29 23.15 -31.96
CA LEU A 848 38.15 22.14 -32.65
C LEU A 848 39.57 21.99 -32.04
N THR A 849 40.31 20.88 -32.11
CA THR A 849 40.04 19.44 -32.42
C THR A 849 41.26 18.60 -31.98
N LEU A 850 41.07 17.28 -31.81
CA LEU A 850 42.05 16.17 -32.08
C LEU A 850 43.54 16.34 -31.70
N ALA A 851 44.08 15.43 -30.86
CA ALA A 851 45.01 14.37 -31.32
C ALA A 851 45.65 13.54 -30.18
N GLU A 852 45.81 12.23 -30.46
CA GLU A 852 46.93 11.32 -30.12
C GLU A 852 47.48 11.15 -28.69
N SER A 853 47.26 9.95 -28.15
CA SER A 853 48.11 9.26 -27.15
C SER A 853 49.46 8.84 -27.74
N PRO A 854 50.50 8.54 -26.92
CA PRO A 854 50.98 7.15 -26.94
C PRO A 854 51.60 6.56 -25.64
N LYS A 855 51.42 5.23 -25.50
CA LYS A 855 52.33 4.20 -24.93
C LYS A 855 52.69 4.16 -23.42
N GLU A 856 52.07 3.17 -22.76
CA GLU A 856 52.72 1.96 -22.19
C GLU A 856 54.07 2.04 -21.46
N ARG A 857 54.11 1.51 -20.22
CA ARG A 857 55.01 0.37 -19.88
C ARG A 857 54.61 -0.38 -18.60
N GLU A 858 55.01 -1.65 -18.52
CA GLU A 858 54.72 -2.61 -17.44
C GLU A 858 55.77 -2.60 -16.32
N SER A 859 55.41 -3.09 -15.12
CA SER A 859 56.26 -4.04 -14.34
C SER A 859 55.60 -4.54 -13.04
N THR A 860 55.73 -5.84 -12.76
CA THR A 860 55.47 -6.56 -11.48
C THR A 860 56.36 -7.83 -11.45
N PRO A 861 56.46 -8.62 -10.35
CA PRO A 861 56.26 -8.40 -8.91
C PRO A 861 57.61 -8.58 -8.13
N PRO A 862 57.65 -8.91 -6.81
CA PRO A 862 57.60 -10.32 -6.37
C PRO A 862 56.85 -10.55 -5.03
N GLN A 863 57.13 -11.65 -4.30
CA GLN A 863 56.21 -12.32 -3.35
C GLN A 863 56.64 -12.36 -1.85
N THR A 864 55.65 -12.66 -0.98
CA THR A 864 55.60 -13.30 0.38
C THR A 864 56.88 -13.92 1.00
N PRO A 865 57.06 -14.03 2.36
CA PRO A 865 56.10 -14.76 3.24
C PRO A 865 55.99 -14.52 4.79
N ALA A 866 54.82 -14.92 5.32
CA ALA A 866 54.49 -15.69 6.55
C ALA A 866 54.78 -15.23 8.01
N SER A 867 53.82 -15.61 8.91
CA SER A 867 53.90 -15.82 10.38
C SER A 867 54.08 -14.57 11.30
N SER A 868 53.65 -14.51 12.58
CA SER A 868 52.69 -15.29 13.42
C SER A 868 52.49 -14.59 14.80
N ASN A 869 51.48 -15.00 15.59
CA ASN A 869 51.18 -14.62 17.00
C ASN A 869 50.66 -13.17 17.20
N THR A 870 49.60 -12.82 17.96
CA THR A 870 48.94 -13.24 19.23
C THR A 870 49.54 -12.66 20.52
N ASP A 871 48.85 -11.68 21.13
CA ASP A 871 48.38 -11.71 22.54
C ASP A 871 47.29 -10.62 22.78
N PRO A 872 46.55 -10.58 23.93
CA PRO A 872 45.16 -10.10 23.94
C PRO A 872 44.78 -9.09 25.08
N LEU A 873 43.46 -8.81 25.19
CA LEU A 873 42.72 -8.35 26.39
C LEU A 873 43.29 -7.17 27.23
N GLY A 874 42.77 -5.95 27.05
CA GLY A 874 43.10 -4.78 27.89
C GLY A 874 42.03 -3.67 27.93
N VAL A 875 41.11 -3.77 28.90
CA VAL A 875 40.06 -2.78 29.30
C VAL A 875 40.68 -1.40 29.63
N GLY A 876 40.06 -0.22 29.45
CA GLY A 876 38.72 0.21 28.99
C GLY A 876 38.33 1.57 29.63
N LEU A 877 37.05 1.98 29.54
CA LEU A 877 36.47 3.28 30.01
C LEU A 877 36.85 4.51 29.15
N PHE A 878 36.01 5.52 28.95
CA PHE A 878 34.63 5.77 29.41
C PHE A 878 33.62 5.81 28.26
#